data_AF-A0A1W9TFT9-F1
#
_entry.id   AF-A0A1W9TFT9-F1
#
_cell.length_a   1.000
_cell.length_b   1.000
_cell.length_c   1.000
_cell.angle_alpha   90.00
_cell.angle_beta   90.00
_cell.angle_gamma   90.00
#
_symmetry.space_group_name_H-M   'P 1'
#
loop_
_entity.id
_entity.type
_entity.pdbx_description
1 polymer ?
#
loop_
_entity_poly.entity_id
_entity_poly.type
_entity_poly.pdbx_seq_one_letter_code
_entity_poly.pdbx_strand_id
1 'polypeptide(L)'
;MKQIVSISLGDSKNDYEFETEFLGRDFKINRLGVDGDMEEAARLVLEWDKKADVIGIGNIKFPYGIGPRYLIRRHDDKIKSLGKRIQTPVTSGNALRDVSFEWALRFVDHKFGNYFKNARVLFLSGMINYKIAGVMAEYTDNLTFADPVLENGISKFIHSLKDLESYARGANEILQWLPTKRLTSSVVPIKTWNDYILKKAMQKATIIVVPFYNFYEYLKDTTLEELGGKTIITSTAYDDRIEFLKERGVDVIIDTTPKILQKVVGPNVIEALILAALEKPNNKIHDDDLLEIISLQKMDPRIVYPSGVKKRVNRFAFVIHPLSKEFLRKDKAVDFISGFTPPKFLDAVEKVIAYAPPWVYSKVTGIKSPTGAEAEGWLITVGGTPKQMLAHKPEFTYTRLLQAARMAKRMGAQIMGLGAFTKVVGDAGVTVAKKSQIPITTGNSYSASGALWAAADAVRRMGLIKIEKGKKIAGKAMVLGATGAIGSVCCRLLAKAFDEVYLASRNTAKLLALQQSILDETPDVKLKITTKPDRYLSEMDAIVTATSGAGKKILDITRVKPGCVITDVARPLDLSPEDVAKRSDVLVIESGEIELPGNPEMKSIGLPHKVVYACLAETIVLALEGRYEIFTIGREIEWEKVREIYKLGLKHGMKLAAISGVNGVFTDEEIFKVRDLALEARAKAKKQ
;
A
#
# COMPACT_ATOMS: atom_id res chain seq x y z
N MET A 1 26.04 35.60 26.41
CA MET A 1 26.00 34.36 25.61
C MET A 1 26.11 33.18 26.56
N LYS A 2 25.17 32.24 26.49
CA LYS A 2 25.15 31.05 27.35
C LYS A 2 26.04 29.94 26.79
N GLN A 3 26.61 29.11 27.66
CA GLN A 3 27.55 28.03 27.33
C GLN A 3 26.90 26.66 27.53
N ILE A 4 26.77 25.89 26.46
CA ILE A 4 26.33 24.48 26.51
C ILE A 4 27.52 23.59 26.21
N VAL A 5 27.80 22.63 27.10
CA VAL A 5 28.89 21.67 26.90
C VAL A 5 28.34 20.25 26.84
N SER A 6 28.57 19.58 25.72
CA SER A 6 28.18 18.20 25.49
C SER A 6 29.38 17.26 25.68
N ILE A 7 29.48 16.61 26.82
CA ILE A 7 30.49 15.60 27.11
C ILE A 7 29.98 14.26 26.58
N SER A 8 30.58 13.76 25.50
CA SER A 8 30.12 12.60 24.75
C SER A 8 31.06 11.43 24.93
N LEU A 9 30.54 10.25 25.32
CA LEU A 9 31.31 8.99 25.30
C LEU A 9 31.61 8.47 23.87
N GLY A 10 31.43 9.30 22.85
CA GLY A 10 31.69 8.95 21.46
C GLY A 10 33.03 9.49 21.00
N ASP A 11 33.34 9.23 19.72
CA ASP A 11 34.62 9.60 19.11
C ASP A 11 34.85 11.13 19.21
N SER A 12 36.05 11.53 19.64
CA SER A 12 36.53 12.92 19.71
C SER A 12 36.69 13.56 18.33
N LYS A 13 36.86 12.78 17.26
CA LYS A 13 36.87 13.29 15.86
C LYS A 13 35.56 13.95 15.43
N ASN A 14 34.47 13.67 16.14
CA ASN A 14 33.16 14.26 15.88
C ASN A 14 32.90 15.54 16.69
N ASP A 15 33.92 16.07 17.37
CA ASP A 15 33.82 17.29 18.16
C ASP A 15 33.49 18.50 17.30
N TYR A 16 32.80 19.44 17.92
CA TYR A 16 32.37 20.65 17.25
C TYR A 16 32.18 21.78 18.24
N GLU A 17 32.38 22.98 17.74
CA GLU A 17 32.12 24.23 18.43
C GLU A 17 31.40 25.17 17.47
N PHE A 18 30.27 25.74 17.89
CA PHE A 18 29.56 26.74 17.10
C PHE A 18 28.67 27.62 17.97
N GLU A 19 28.30 28.77 17.42
CA GLU A 19 27.35 29.71 18.02
C GLU A 19 25.98 29.63 17.32
N THR A 20 24.90 29.80 18.06
CA THR A 20 23.54 29.78 17.54
C THR A 20 22.61 30.61 18.41
N GLU A 21 21.54 31.11 17.80
CA GLU A 21 20.41 31.68 18.53
C GLU A 21 19.35 30.59 18.77
N PHE A 22 18.76 30.55 19.97
CA PHE A 22 17.61 29.70 20.29
C PHE A 22 16.68 30.41 21.27
N LEU A 23 15.37 30.46 20.96
CA LEU A 23 14.37 31.18 21.76
C LEU A 23 14.78 32.64 22.11
N GLY A 24 15.36 33.36 21.15
CA GLY A 24 15.76 34.77 21.32
C GLY A 24 17.02 34.98 22.17
N ARG A 25 17.83 33.95 22.37
CA ARG A 25 19.04 33.97 23.21
C ARG A 25 20.23 33.37 22.47
N ASP A 26 21.41 33.96 22.68
CA ASP A 26 22.66 33.49 22.08
C ASP A 26 23.31 32.39 22.91
N PHE A 27 23.68 31.31 22.24
CA PHE A 27 24.35 30.14 22.80
C PHE A 27 25.66 29.85 22.08
N LYS A 28 26.67 29.46 22.86
CA LYS A 28 27.87 28.79 22.39
C LYS A 28 27.80 27.32 22.80
N ILE A 29 27.93 26.43 21.82
CA ILE A 29 27.80 24.98 22.01
C ILE A 29 29.14 24.33 21.71
N ASN A 30 29.63 23.53 22.66
CA ASN A 30 30.86 22.75 22.50
C ASN A 30 30.57 21.26 22.76
N ARG A 31 30.87 20.38 21.80
CA ARG A 31 30.87 18.92 22.02
C ARG A 31 32.30 18.45 22.19
N LEU A 32 32.54 17.72 23.28
CA LEU A 32 33.80 17.10 23.64
C LEU A 32 33.63 15.57 23.70
N GLY A 33 34.35 14.84 22.88
CA GLY A 33 34.37 13.38 22.82
C GLY A 33 35.50 12.82 23.68
N VAL A 34 35.25 11.69 24.32
CA VAL A 34 36.23 11.04 25.21
C VAL A 34 36.59 9.62 24.77
N ASP A 35 36.18 9.20 23.56
CA ASP A 35 36.57 7.91 22.99
C ASP A 35 36.20 6.68 23.86
N GLY A 36 35.15 6.83 24.67
CA GLY A 36 34.67 5.81 25.63
C GLY A 36 35.34 5.84 27.00
N ASP A 37 36.29 6.75 27.24
CA ASP A 37 36.96 6.92 28.53
C ASP A 37 36.01 7.58 29.56
N MET A 38 35.57 6.76 30.51
CA MET A 38 34.66 7.19 31.57
C MET A 38 35.33 8.07 32.63
N GLU A 39 36.64 7.91 32.85
CA GLU A 39 37.38 8.73 33.82
C GLU A 39 37.58 10.12 33.27
N GLU A 40 37.93 10.22 31.99
CA GLU A 40 38.04 11.48 31.28
C GLU A 40 36.69 12.20 31.19
N ALA A 41 35.59 11.47 30.92
CA ALA A 41 34.24 12.04 30.98
C ALA A 41 33.95 12.69 32.34
N ALA A 42 34.28 12.00 33.43
CA ALA A 42 34.06 12.50 34.78
C ALA A 42 34.94 13.71 35.08
N ARG A 43 36.21 13.71 34.63
CA ARG A 43 37.13 14.84 34.74
C ARG A 43 36.56 16.09 34.04
N LEU A 44 36.09 15.94 32.80
CA LEU A 44 35.49 17.03 32.04
C LEU A 44 34.20 17.55 32.69
N VAL A 45 33.36 16.68 33.27
CA VAL A 45 32.15 17.12 33.98
C VAL A 45 32.51 18.03 35.16
N LEU A 46 33.54 17.65 35.94
CA LEU A 46 34.01 18.46 37.06
C LEU A 46 34.69 19.75 36.59
N GLU A 47 35.45 19.69 35.49
CA GLU A 47 36.12 20.85 34.92
C GLU A 47 35.15 21.94 34.46
N TRP A 48 34.02 21.52 33.88
CA TRP A 48 32.98 22.40 33.34
C TRP A 48 31.91 22.79 34.37
N ASP A 49 31.97 22.26 35.59
CA ASP A 49 31.08 22.70 36.66
C ASP A 49 31.31 24.19 36.96
N LYS A 50 30.21 24.96 37.01
CA LYS A 50 30.15 26.42 37.16
C LYS A 50 30.69 27.23 35.98
N LYS A 51 31.23 26.57 34.94
CA LYS A 51 31.70 27.22 33.70
C LYS A 51 30.67 27.11 32.57
N ALA A 52 29.93 26.02 32.52
CA ALA A 52 28.82 25.83 31.59
C ALA A 52 27.48 26.24 32.24
N ASP A 53 26.53 26.69 31.43
CA ASP A 53 25.13 26.87 31.86
C ASP A 53 24.44 25.51 32.03
N VAL A 54 24.69 24.57 31.12
CA VAL A 54 24.17 23.19 31.18
C VAL A 54 25.17 22.22 30.55
N ILE A 55 25.34 21.04 31.17
CA ILE A 55 26.15 19.94 30.67
C ILE A 55 25.24 18.84 30.09
N GLY A 56 25.43 18.50 28.82
CA GLY A 56 24.78 17.36 28.18
C GLY A 56 25.70 16.13 28.16
N ILE A 57 25.24 14.98 28.64
CA ILE A 57 25.97 13.70 28.54
C ILE A 57 25.51 12.95 27.28
N GLY A 58 26.38 12.88 26.29
CA GLY A 58 26.09 12.31 24.96
C GLY A 58 26.67 10.92 24.74
N ASN A 59 26.18 10.22 23.70
CA ASN A 59 26.61 8.88 23.31
C ASN A 59 26.58 7.81 24.42
N ILE A 60 25.66 7.94 25.37
CA ILE A 60 25.37 6.88 26.33
C ILE A 60 24.39 5.88 25.72
N LYS A 61 24.52 4.60 26.08
CA LYS A 61 23.45 3.64 25.83
C LYS A 61 22.23 4.10 26.63
N PHE A 62 21.17 4.54 25.93
CA PHE A 62 19.92 4.84 26.59
C PHE A 62 19.41 3.61 27.35
N PRO A 63 18.77 3.79 28.51
CA PRO A 63 18.19 2.66 29.22
C PRO A 63 17.19 1.93 28.33
N TYR A 64 16.98 0.65 28.62
CA TYR A 64 15.91 -0.09 27.96
C TYR A 64 14.56 0.55 28.33
N GLY A 65 13.67 0.68 27.35
CA GLY A 65 12.32 1.20 27.60
C GLY A 65 11.44 0.22 28.39
N ILE A 66 11.90 -1.03 28.55
CA ILE A 66 11.22 -2.11 29.28
C ILE A 66 12.21 -3.01 30.02
N GLY A 67 11.71 -3.74 31.01
CA GLY A 67 12.47 -4.67 31.84
C GLY A 67 12.40 -4.32 33.33
N PRO A 68 13.16 -5.01 34.19
CA PRO A 68 13.27 -4.67 35.60
C PRO A 68 13.84 -3.26 35.82
N ARG A 69 13.60 -2.65 36.98
CA ARG A 69 14.07 -1.28 37.30
C ARG A 69 15.54 -1.03 36.98
N TYR A 70 16.42 -2.00 37.22
CA TYR A 70 17.86 -1.87 36.97
C TYR A 70 18.21 -1.78 35.47
N LEU A 71 17.34 -2.24 34.57
CA LEU A 71 17.50 -2.12 33.12
C LEU A 71 16.96 -0.78 32.59
N ILE A 72 15.89 -0.27 33.22
CA ILE A 72 15.19 0.96 32.81
C ILE A 72 15.81 2.23 33.41
N ARG A 73 16.46 2.16 34.59
CA ARG A 73 16.90 3.36 35.31
C ARG A 73 18.39 3.50 35.60
N ARG A 74 19.23 2.49 35.28
CA ARG A 74 20.64 2.48 35.69
C ARG A 74 21.46 3.69 35.20
N HIS A 75 21.23 4.17 33.99
CA HIS A 75 21.94 5.34 33.46
C HIS A 75 21.38 6.65 34.00
N ASP A 76 20.04 6.79 34.07
CA ASP A 76 19.39 7.97 34.64
C ASP A 76 19.72 8.16 36.12
N ASP A 77 19.78 7.08 36.90
CA ASP A 77 20.14 7.15 38.32
C ASP A 77 21.61 7.56 38.52
N LYS A 78 22.50 7.15 37.61
CA LYS A 78 23.91 7.59 37.60
C LYS A 78 24.04 9.07 37.21
N ILE A 79 23.27 9.55 36.24
CA ILE A 79 23.30 10.96 35.84
C ILE A 79 22.68 11.84 36.92
N LYS A 80 21.59 11.39 37.54
CA LYS A 80 21.01 12.06 38.71
C LYS A 80 21.96 12.08 39.91
N SER A 81 22.73 11.02 40.14
CA SER A 81 23.70 11.00 41.23
C SER A 81 24.91 11.91 40.94
N LEU A 82 25.33 12.01 39.67
CA LEU A 82 26.33 12.97 39.20
C LEU A 82 25.84 14.42 39.38
N GLY A 83 24.62 14.72 38.94
CA GLY A 83 24.00 16.03 39.08
C GLY A 83 23.77 16.47 40.54
N LYS A 84 23.75 15.54 41.51
CA LYS A 84 23.73 15.87 42.95
C LYS A 84 25.10 16.30 43.49
N ARG A 85 26.19 16.03 42.76
CA ARG A 85 27.57 16.28 43.19
C ARG A 85 28.16 17.56 42.60
N ILE A 86 27.48 18.17 41.63
CA ILE A 86 27.91 19.37 40.93
C ILE A 86 26.78 20.42 40.94
N GLN A 87 27.11 21.69 40.69
CA GLN A 87 26.10 22.77 40.69
C GLN A 87 25.44 22.94 39.32
N THR A 88 26.17 22.62 38.26
CA THR A 88 25.70 22.79 36.89
C THR A 88 24.63 21.75 36.55
N PRO A 89 23.51 22.15 35.93
CA PRO A 89 22.51 21.21 35.41
C PRO A 89 23.14 20.18 34.48
N VAL A 90 22.76 18.90 34.64
CA VAL A 90 23.21 17.80 33.78
C VAL A 90 22.02 17.10 33.15
N THR A 91 22.09 16.83 31.85
CA THR A 91 21.05 16.07 31.17
C THR A 91 21.58 15.07 30.13
N SER A 92 20.77 14.07 29.78
CA SER A 92 21.09 13.05 28.77
C SER A 92 20.29 13.15 27.47
N GLY A 93 19.33 14.06 27.39
CA GLY A 93 18.39 14.13 26.29
C GLY A 93 17.20 13.18 26.43
N ASN A 94 17.05 12.49 27.57
CA ASN A 94 16.09 11.39 27.69
C ASN A 94 14.64 11.89 27.71
N ALA A 95 14.32 13.02 28.35
CA ALA A 95 12.94 13.52 28.36
C ALA A 95 12.55 14.07 26.98
N LEU A 96 13.45 14.78 26.29
CA LEU A 96 13.21 15.17 24.90
C LEU A 96 13.03 13.94 23.98
N ARG A 97 13.90 12.94 24.10
CA ARG A 97 13.80 11.68 23.32
C ARG A 97 12.45 11.01 23.54
N ASP A 98 12.01 10.97 24.78
CA ASP A 98 10.76 10.33 25.19
C ASP A 98 9.52 10.90 24.50
N VAL A 99 9.50 12.21 24.23
CA VAL A 99 8.40 12.88 23.51
C VAL A 99 8.64 12.91 22.01
N SER A 100 9.84 13.33 21.58
CA SER A 100 10.16 13.57 20.17
C SER A 100 10.09 12.32 19.31
N PHE A 101 10.45 11.15 19.85
CA PHE A 101 10.46 9.91 19.07
C PHE A 101 9.03 9.48 18.72
N GLU A 102 8.11 9.52 19.69
CA GLU A 102 6.70 9.20 19.44
C GLU A 102 6.05 10.22 18.51
N TRP A 103 6.29 11.52 18.76
CA TRP A 103 5.84 12.60 17.91
C TRP A 103 6.29 12.42 16.45
N ALA A 104 7.57 12.05 16.23
CA ALA A 104 8.13 11.87 14.90
C ALA A 104 7.33 10.85 14.06
N LEU A 105 7.02 9.69 14.64
CA LEU A 105 6.24 8.66 13.95
C LEU A 105 4.81 9.12 13.70
N ARG A 106 4.13 9.69 14.70
CA ARG A 106 2.74 10.15 14.54
C ARG A 106 2.62 11.26 13.50
N PHE A 107 3.59 12.17 13.48
CA PHE A 107 3.67 13.23 12.47
C PHE A 107 3.87 12.66 11.06
N VAL A 108 4.79 11.72 10.88
CA VAL A 108 5.03 11.08 9.57
C VAL A 108 3.77 10.35 9.10
N ASP A 109 3.12 9.57 9.98
CA ASP A 109 1.91 8.85 9.59
C ASP A 109 0.77 9.80 9.20
N HIS A 110 0.57 10.88 9.96
CA HIS A 110 -0.44 11.89 9.68
C HIS A 110 -0.16 12.66 8.39
N LYS A 111 1.06 13.19 8.23
CA LYS A 111 1.46 14.03 7.09
C LYS A 111 1.43 13.28 5.76
N PHE A 112 1.80 12.01 5.77
CA PHE A 112 1.86 11.20 4.55
C PHE A 112 0.67 10.25 4.40
N GLY A 113 -0.25 10.20 5.37
CA GLY A 113 -1.49 9.42 5.33
C GLY A 113 -1.23 7.90 5.31
N ASN A 114 -1.35 7.27 6.48
CA ASN A 114 -1.20 5.82 6.65
C ASN A 114 0.19 5.28 6.23
N TYR A 115 1.26 6.04 6.47
CA TYR A 115 2.62 5.69 6.05
C TYR A 115 3.08 4.34 6.61
N PHE A 116 2.76 4.06 7.87
CA PHE A 116 3.20 2.83 8.56
C PHE A 116 2.19 1.68 8.49
N LYS A 117 1.04 1.89 7.85
CA LYS A 117 -0.03 0.91 7.82
C LYS A 117 0.48 -0.43 7.27
N ASN A 118 0.35 -1.48 8.09
CA ASN A 118 0.77 -2.84 7.78
C ASN A 118 2.24 -3.00 7.31
N ALA A 119 3.13 -2.06 7.63
CA ALA A 119 4.54 -2.12 7.28
C ALA A 119 5.23 -3.33 7.95
N ARG A 120 6.18 -3.96 7.25
CA ARG A 120 7.02 -5.00 7.87
C ARG A 120 8.21 -4.31 8.55
N VAL A 121 8.24 -4.34 9.87
CA VAL A 121 9.21 -3.58 10.67
C VAL A 121 10.14 -4.51 11.43
N LEU A 122 11.43 -4.36 11.19
CA LEU A 122 12.49 -5.06 11.93
C LEU A 122 13.15 -4.09 12.91
N PHE A 123 13.14 -4.45 14.19
CA PHE A 123 13.90 -3.76 15.23
C PHE A 123 15.19 -4.51 15.48
N LEU A 124 16.33 -3.84 15.29
CA LEU A 124 17.64 -4.39 15.69
C LEU A 124 17.85 -4.33 17.21
N SER A 125 17.11 -3.47 17.89
CA SER A 125 16.78 -3.64 19.31
C SER A 125 15.42 -3.00 19.60
N GLY A 126 14.44 -3.83 19.93
CA GLY A 126 13.14 -3.44 20.44
C GLY A 126 13.23 -2.93 21.88
N MET A 127 14.12 -3.47 22.70
CA MET A 127 14.27 -3.04 24.09
C MET A 127 14.79 -1.60 24.19
N ILE A 128 15.74 -1.21 23.34
CA ILE A 128 16.23 0.19 23.27
C ILE A 128 15.16 1.11 22.69
N ASN A 129 14.43 0.67 21.66
CA ASN A 129 13.45 1.46 20.92
C ASN A 129 12.00 1.09 21.26
N TYR A 130 11.72 0.73 22.52
CA TYR A 130 10.41 0.18 22.89
C TYR A 130 9.26 1.16 22.67
N LYS A 131 9.47 2.47 22.90
CA LYS A 131 8.46 3.50 22.59
C LYS A 131 8.13 3.57 21.10
N ILE A 132 9.15 3.52 20.24
CA ILE A 132 8.96 3.43 18.79
C ILE A 132 8.19 2.15 18.45
N ALA A 133 8.51 1.03 19.09
CA ALA A 133 7.80 -0.23 18.90
C ALA A 133 6.33 -0.16 19.35
N GLY A 134 6.05 0.52 20.47
CA GLY A 134 4.72 0.81 20.99
C GLY A 134 3.87 1.56 19.97
N VAL A 135 4.38 2.70 19.49
CA VAL A 135 3.71 3.50 18.46
C VAL A 135 3.54 2.71 17.15
N MET A 136 4.55 1.95 16.73
CA MET A 136 4.48 1.15 15.51
C MET A 136 3.42 0.04 15.59
N ALA A 137 3.20 -0.54 16.78
CA ALA A 137 2.20 -1.57 17.01
C ALA A 137 0.76 -1.07 16.80
N GLU A 138 0.52 0.25 16.90
CA GLU A 138 -0.77 0.86 16.55
C GLU A 138 -1.05 0.81 15.05
N TYR A 139 0.01 0.84 14.22
CA TYR A 139 -0.09 0.89 12.76
C TYR A 139 0.09 -0.49 12.09
N THR A 140 0.80 -1.41 12.74
CA THR A 140 1.06 -2.74 12.22
C THR A 140 1.39 -3.77 13.29
N ASP A 141 0.92 -5.01 13.06
CA ASP A 141 1.31 -6.21 13.81
C ASP A 141 2.42 -7.02 13.11
N ASN A 142 2.97 -6.55 11.98
CA ASN A 142 4.11 -7.17 11.29
C ASN A 142 5.45 -6.71 11.92
N LEU A 143 5.57 -6.90 13.22
CA LEU A 143 6.77 -6.54 13.99
C LEU A 143 7.71 -7.73 14.10
N THR A 144 9.00 -7.48 14.02
CA THR A 144 10.06 -8.46 14.27
C THR A 144 11.14 -7.81 15.11
N PHE A 145 11.53 -8.45 16.20
CA PHE A 145 12.57 -7.97 17.11
C PHE A 145 13.74 -8.95 17.12
N ALA A 146 14.94 -8.43 16.88
CA ALA A 146 16.18 -9.19 16.79
C ALA A 146 16.95 -9.24 18.11
N ASP A 147 16.41 -8.71 19.21
CA ASP A 147 17.07 -8.64 20.52
C ASP A 147 17.65 -10.00 20.98
N PRO A 148 16.95 -11.16 20.88
CA PRO A 148 17.55 -12.43 21.27
C PRO A 148 18.74 -12.85 20.41
N VAL A 149 18.70 -12.56 19.11
CA VAL A 149 19.77 -12.90 18.16
C VAL A 149 21.01 -12.05 18.43
N LEU A 150 20.82 -10.74 18.62
CA LEU A 150 21.90 -9.76 18.71
C LEU A 150 22.48 -9.61 20.11
N GLU A 151 21.68 -9.77 21.18
CA GLU A 151 22.16 -9.63 22.56
C GLU A 151 22.68 -10.95 23.15
N ASN A 152 22.00 -12.07 22.84
CA ASN A 152 22.27 -13.36 23.49
C ASN A 152 22.67 -14.49 22.53
N GLY A 153 22.75 -14.24 21.22
CA GLY A 153 23.08 -15.26 20.23
C GLY A 153 22.00 -16.34 20.05
N ILE A 154 20.76 -16.10 20.48
CA ILE A 154 19.64 -17.04 20.37
C ILE A 154 19.05 -16.92 18.97
N SER A 155 19.02 -18.01 18.20
CA SER A 155 18.55 -18.05 16.79
C SER A 155 17.02 -17.93 16.62
N LYS A 156 16.38 -16.99 17.32
CA LYS A 156 14.92 -16.79 17.31
C LYS A 156 14.58 -15.30 17.34
N PHE A 157 13.57 -14.93 16.55
CA PHE A 157 12.99 -13.59 16.59
C PHE A 157 11.74 -13.54 17.47
N ILE A 158 11.45 -12.35 17.98
CA ILE A 158 10.19 -12.06 18.68
C ILE A 158 9.26 -11.29 17.72
N HIS A 159 7.95 -11.52 17.81
CA HIS A 159 6.96 -10.96 16.88
C HIS A 159 5.84 -10.14 17.53
N SER A 160 5.88 -9.94 18.85
CA SER A 160 4.89 -9.13 19.57
C SER A 160 5.54 -8.32 20.69
N LEU A 161 4.93 -7.19 21.07
CA LEU A 161 5.38 -6.39 22.21
C LEU A 161 5.29 -7.17 23.52
N LYS A 162 4.24 -7.99 23.68
CA LYS A 162 4.06 -8.83 24.86
C LYS A 162 5.22 -9.81 25.04
N ASP A 163 5.61 -10.49 23.97
CA ASP A 163 6.73 -11.44 24.02
C ASP A 163 8.07 -10.73 24.24
N LEU A 164 8.22 -9.50 23.74
CA LEU A 164 9.39 -8.66 23.99
C LEU A 164 9.48 -8.25 25.47
N GLU A 165 8.35 -7.93 26.10
CA GLU A 165 8.28 -7.68 27.54
C GLU A 165 8.60 -8.91 28.38
N SER A 166 8.08 -10.09 28.01
CA SER A 166 8.43 -11.36 28.67
C SER A 166 9.94 -11.61 28.58
N TYR A 167 10.54 -11.40 27.41
CA TYR A 167 11.98 -11.52 27.19
C TYR A 167 12.77 -10.52 28.06
N ALA A 168 12.38 -9.25 28.09
CA ALA A 168 13.05 -8.22 28.88
C ALA A 168 12.99 -8.47 30.40
N ARG A 169 11.96 -9.16 30.90
CA ARG A 169 11.81 -9.50 32.33
C ARG A 169 12.59 -10.74 32.76
N GLY A 170 13.23 -11.47 31.85
CA GLY A 170 13.99 -12.67 32.19
C GLY A 170 13.12 -13.86 32.63
N ALA A 171 11.86 -13.93 32.20
CA ALA A 171 10.93 -14.98 32.62
C ALA A 171 11.42 -16.38 32.19
N ASN A 172 11.04 -17.43 32.95
CA ASN A 172 11.34 -18.86 32.69
C ASN A 172 11.00 -19.34 31.26
N GLU A 173 10.23 -18.58 30.48
CA GLU A 173 9.94 -18.83 29.06
C GLU A 173 11.19 -18.77 28.16
N ILE A 174 12.24 -18.03 28.55
CA ILE A 174 13.50 -17.93 27.79
C ILE A 174 14.24 -19.27 27.73
N LEU A 175 14.12 -20.10 28.77
CA LEU A 175 14.69 -21.47 28.79
C LEU A 175 14.12 -22.35 27.67
N GLN A 176 12.88 -22.10 27.22
CA GLN A 176 12.27 -22.84 26.10
C GLN A 176 12.83 -22.41 24.74
N TRP A 177 13.54 -21.29 24.66
CA TRP A 177 14.10 -20.76 23.40
C TRP A 177 15.55 -21.16 23.18
N LEU A 178 16.19 -21.77 24.19
CA LEU A 178 17.50 -22.36 24.05
C LEU A 178 17.46 -23.51 23.04
N PRO A 179 18.45 -23.62 22.15
CA PRO A 179 18.47 -24.67 21.14
C PRO A 179 18.42 -26.06 21.80
N THR A 180 17.51 -26.91 21.33
CA THR A 180 17.47 -28.32 21.74
C THR A 180 18.78 -29.02 21.31
N LYS A 181 19.16 -30.12 21.98
CA LYS A 181 20.35 -30.93 21.66
C LYS A 181 20.49 -31.36 20.17
N ARG A 182 19.43 -31.23 19.35
CA ARG A 182 19.45 -31.46 17.90
C ARG A 182 20.03 -30.30 17.06
N LEU A 183 20.03 -29.08 17.57
CA LEU A 183 20.65 -27.92 16.89
C LEU A 183 22.16 -27.84 17.15
N THR A 184 22.63 -28.41 18.27
CA THR A 184 24.06 -28.54 18.58
C THR A 184 24.78 -29.60 17.75
N SER A 185 24.07 -30.40 16.95
CA SER A 185 24.64 -31.37 15.99
C SER A 185 24.74 -30.84 14.56
N SER A 186 24.49 -29.54 14.33
CA SER A 186 24.66 -28.88 13.03
C SER A 186 26.14 -28.58 12.74
N VAL A 187 26.57 -28.78 11.49
CA VAL A 187 27.93 -28.48 11.02
C VAL A 187 28.20 -26.97 10.93
N VAL A 188 27.15 -26.14 10.91
CA VAL A 188 27.26 -24.67 10.79
C VAL A 188 27.37 -24.02 12.17
N PRO A 189 28.36 -23.16 12.43
CA PRO A 189 28.46 -22.39 13.67
C PRO A 189 27.21 -21.52 13.92
N ILE A 190 26.73 -21.48 15.15
CA ILE A 190 25.53 -20.71 15.56
C ILE A 190 25.60 -19.25 15.12
N LYS A 191 26.79 -18.63 15.19
CA LYS A 191 27.02 -17.25 14.75
C LYS A 191 26.72 -17.06 13.26
N THR A 192 27.28 -17.89 12.39
CA THR A 192 27.04 -17.84 10.94
C THR A 192 25.55 -18.02 10.61
N TRP A 193 24.87 -18.90 11.35
CA TRP A 193 23.43 -19.08 11.21
C TRP A 193 22.64 -17.84 11.65
N ASN A 194 23.01 -17.22 12.77
CA ASN A 194 22.41 -15.97 13.26
C ASN A 194 22.57 -14.83 12.25
N ASP A 195 23.75 -14.69 11.66
CA ASP A 195 24.02 -13.69 10.62
C ASP A 195 23.13 -13.93 9.39
N TYR A 196 23.00 -15.19 8.96
CA TYR A 196 22.14 -15.56 7.84
C TYR A 196 20.66 -15.24 8.09
N ILE A 197 20.10 -15.64 9.25
CA ILE A 197 18.69 -15.37 9.54
C ILE A 197 18.42 -13.87 9.72
N LEU A 198 19.39 -13.11 10.24
CA LEU A 198 19.28 -11.66 10.39
C LEU A 198 19.26 -10.96 9.02
N LYS A 199 20.17 -11.32 8.11
CA LYS A 199 20.16 -10.81 6.73
C LYS A 199 18.83 -11.12 6.03
N LYS A 200 18.31 -12.34 6.19
CA LYS A 200 16.97 -12.70 5.65
C LYS A 200 15.83 -11.91 6.29
N ALA A 201 15.92 -11.57 7.58
CA ALA A 201 14.95 -10.69 8.23
C ALA A 201 15.02 -9.26 7.66
N MET A 202 16.23 -8.70 7.48
CA MET A 202 16.44 -7.38 6.86
C MET A 202 15.90 -7.32 5.43
N GLN A 203 16.21 -8.34 4.60
CA GLN A 203 15.71 -8.45 3.22
C GLN A 203 14.17 -8.46 3.17
N LYS A 204 13.51 -9.14 4.11
CA LYS A 204 12.04 -9.18 4.24
C LYS A 204 11.46 -7.90 4.84
N ALA A 205 12.22 -7.14 5.63
CA ALA A 205 11.72 -5.91 6.23
C ALA A 205 11.47 -4.84 5.16
N THR A 206 10.56 -3.93 5.45
CA THR A 206 10.33 -2.71 4.67
C THR A 206 10.89 -1.49 5.39
N ILE A 207 10.84 -1.56 6.73
CA ILE A 207 11.38 -0.57 7.65
C ILE A 207 12.33 -1.28 8.61
N ILE A 208 13.51 -0.71 8.83
CA ILE A 208 14.46 -1.19 9.84
C ILE A 208 14.68 -0.08 10.86
N VAL A 209 14.45 -0.39 12.14
CA VAL A 209 14.70 0.52 13.26
C VAL A 209 16.08 0.21 13.82
N VAL A 210 16.99 1.18 13.68
CA VAL A 210 18.41 1.04 14.01
C VAL A 210 18.73 1.91 15.24
N PRO A 211 19.24 1.32 16.34
CA PRO A 211 19.70 2.10 17.49
C PRO A 211 20.76 3.15 17.13
N PHE A 212 20.70 4.31 17.78
CA PHE A 212 21.72 5.37 17.63
C PHE A 212 23.09 4.92 18.16
N TYR A 213 23.10 4.27 19.33
CA TYR A 213 24.30 3.74 19.96
C TYR A 213 24.74 2.47 19.21
N ASN A 214 26.04 2.33 18.92
CA ASN A 214 26.59 1.26 18.09
C ASN A 214 25.98 1.15 16.68
N PHE A 215 25.49 2.27 16.12
CA PHE A 215 24.84 2.32 14.81
C PHE A 215 25.60 1.54 13.72
N TYR A 216 26.90 1.80 13.57
CA TYR A 216 27.74 1.15 12.55
C TYR A 216 27.89 -0.34 12.80
N GLU A 217 27.94 -0.78 14.06
CA GLU A 217 28.08 -2.20 14.39
C GLU A 217 26.83 -2.99 14.02
N TYR A 218 25.64 -2.42 14.21
CA TYR A 218 24.40 -3.06 13.76
C TYR A 218 24.33 -3.28 12.24
N LEU A 219 25.09 -2.51 11.45
CA LEU A 219 25.00 -2.46 10.00
C LEU A 219 26.30 -2.82 9.27
N LYS A 220 27.38 -3.18 9.97
CA LYS A 220 28.72 -3.35 9.37
C LYS A 220 28.75 -4.35 8.20
N ASP A 221 28.00 -5.44 8.32
CA ASP A 221 28.00 -6.56 7.36
C ASP A 221 26.84 -6.46 6.35
N THR A 222 26.19 -5.30 6.28
CA THR A 222 25.05 -5.04 5.39
C THR A 222 25.47 -4.37 4.10
N THR A 223 24.79 -4.74 3.03
CA THR A 223 25.03 -4.24 1.67
C THR A 223 23.72 -3.72 1.06
N LEU A 224 23.77 -3.41 -0.24
CA LEU A 224 22.58 -3.12 -1.04
C LEU A 224 21.52 -4.24 -0.96
N GLU A 225 21.92 -5.50 -0.75
CA GLU A 225 20.97 -6.62 -0.65
C GLU A 225 20.04 -6.49 0.57
N GLU A 226 20.58 -6.05 1.72
CA GLU A 226 19.83 -5.91 2.96
C GLU A 226 19.10 -4.57 3.05
N LEU A 227 19.78 -3.47 2.66
CA LEU A 227 19.32 -2.10 2.91
C LEU A 227 18.75 -1.39 1.68
N GLY A 228 18.93 -1.95 0.48
CA GLY A 228 18.41 -1.38 -0.76
C GLY A 228 16.89 -1.17 -0.72
N GLY A 229 16.45 0.05 -1.00
CA GLY A 229 15.04 0.45 -1.04
C GLY A 229 14.33 0.42 0.31
N LYS A 230 15.06 0.34 1.43
CA LYS A 230 14.47 0.33 2.78
C LYS A 230 14.21 1.75 3.28
N THR A 231 13.31 1.85 4.25
CA THR A 231 13.24 2.98 5.17
C THR A 231 14.02 2.64 6.44
N ILE A 232 14.94 3.51 6.85
CA ILE A 232 15.62 3.42 8.14
C ILE A 232 14.98 4.41 9.12
N ILE A 233 14.63 3.93 10.30
CA ILE A 233 14.27 4.80 11.43
C ILE A 233 15.43 4.79 12.41
N THR A 234 16.00 5.95 12.67
CA THR A 234 17.04 6.12 13.68
C THR A 234 16.96 7.52 14.28
N SER A 235 17.81 7.83 15.24
CA SER A 235 17.96 9.19 15.77
C SER A 235 19.30 9.75 15.40
N THR A 236 19.36 11.08 15.31
CA THR A 236 20.59 11.86 15.15
C THR A 236 21.37 11.33 13.94
N ALA A 237 20.73 11.36 12.78
CA ALA A 237 21.32 10.95 11.52
C ALA A 237 22.27 12.07 11.04
N TYR A 238 23.49 12.03 11.56
CA TYR A 238 24.61 12.84 11.10
C TYR A 238 24.92 12.57 9.62
N ASP A 239 25.63 13.50 8.99
CA ASP A 239 25.89 13.45 7.55
C ASP A 239 26.71 12.22 7.12
N ASP A 240 27.64 11.76 7.98
CA ASP A 240 28.41 10.52 7.78
C ASP A 240 27.50 9.27 7.76
N ARG A 241 26.50 9.21 8.65
CA ARG A 241 25.51 8.12 8.69
C ARG A 241 24.58 8.15 7.49
N ILE A 242 24.20 9.35 7.05
CA ILE A 242 23.37 9.52 5.85
C ILE A 242 24.13 9.00 4.63
N GLU A 243 25.41 9.37 4.48
CA GLU A 243 26.24 8.87 3.37
C GLU A 243 26.45 7.36 3.46
N PHE A 244 26.75 6.81 4.64
CA PHE A 244 26.86 5.37 4.87
C PHE A 244 25.61 4.58 4.44
N LEU A 245 24.41 5.11 4.73
CA LEU A 245 23.14 4.51 4.33
C LEU A 245 22.84 4.71 2.85
N LYS A 246 23.23 5.85 2.27
CA LYS A 246 23.13 6.15 0.84
C LYS A 246 23.93 5.17 -0.01
N GLU A 247 25.17 4.90 0.38
CA GLU A 247 26.05 3.91 -0.26
C GLU A 247 25.45 2.50 -0.27
N ARG A 248 24.57 2.21 0.68
CA ARG A 248 23.85 0.93 0.81
C ARG A 248 22.44 0.96 0.22
N GLY A 249 22.09 2.02 -0.51
CA GLY A 249 20.85 2.14 -1.28
C GLY A 249 19.58 2.38 -0.46
N VAL A 250 19.69 2.95 0.75
CA VAL A 250 18.51 3.34 1.54
C VAL A 250 17.73 4.45 0.84
N ASP A 251 16.42 4.26 0.71
CA ASP A 251 15.53 5.21 0.03
C ASP A 251 15.10 6.36 0.94
N VAL A 252 14.84 6.06 2.22
CA VAL A 252 14.30 7.01 3.20
C VAL A 252 14.94 6.82 4.56
N ILE A 253 15.34 7.92 5.20
CA ILE A 253 15.75 7.94 6.60
C ILE A 253 14.76 8.83 7.35
N ILE A 254 14.11 8.26 8.35
CA ILE A 254 13.30 9.00 9.32
C ILE A 254 14.19 9.22 10.54
N ASP A 255 14.70 10.44 10.66
CA ASP A 255 15.47 10.89 11.82
C ASP A 255 14.48 11.41 12.87
N THR A 256 14.38 10.67 13.98
CA THR A 256 13.52 11.03 15.11
C THR A 256 14.09 12.17 15.96
N THR A 257 15.30 12.65 15.65
CA THR A 257 15.87 13.87 16.25
C THR A 257 15.48 15.09 15.41
N PRO A 258 14.78 16.08 15.99
CA PRO A 258 14.39 17.28 15.26
C PRO A 258 15.62 18.15 14.97
N LYS A 259 15.71 18.66 13.74
CA LYS A 259 16.78 19.56 13.32
C LYS A 259 16.35 21.01 13.50
N ILE A 260 16.55 21.54 14.71
CA ILE A 260 16.22 22.94 15.06
C ILE A 260 17.39 23.91 14.91
N LEU A 261 18.61 23.39 14.74
CA LEU A 261 19.82 24.16 14.52
C LEU A 261 20.32 23.96 13.09
N GLN A 262 21.27 24.79 12.64
CA GLN A 262 21.92 24.62 11.32
C GLN A 262 22.56 23.23 11.17
N LYS A 263 23.11 22.68 12.26
CA LYS A 263 23.69 21.34 12.35
C LYS A 263 22.79 20.38 13.13
N VAL A 264 22.82 19.10 12.79
CA VAL A 264 22.20 18.07 13.63
C VAL A 264 23.04 17.88 14.88
N VAL A 265 22.40 17.95 16.04
CA VAL A 265 23.02 17.70 17.34
C VAL A 265 22.22 16.64 18.10
N GLY A 266 22.85 15.99 19.08
CA GLY A 266 22.21 14.94 19.86
C GLY A 266 21.07 15.48 20.75
N PRO A 267 20.12 14.63 21.18
CA PRO A 267 19.02 15.02 22.07
C PRO A 267 19.52 15.64 23.38
N ASN A 268 20.69 15.23 23.88
CA ASN A 268 21.34 15.79 25.06
C ASN A 268 21.70 17.27 24.90
N VAL A 269 22.04 17.70 23.68
CA VAL A 269 22.37 19.10 23.37
C VAL A 269 21.11 19.93 23.25
N ILE A 270 20.10 19.41 22.56
CA ILE A 270 18.82 20.10 22.38
C ILE A 270 18.13 20.29 23.73
N GLU A 271 18.08 19.25 24.56
CA GLU A 271 17.50 19.35 25.90
C GLU A 271 18.30 20.29 26.80
N ALA A 272 19.63 20.33 26.66
CA ALA A 272 20.46 21.30 27.37
C ALA A 272 20.18 22.76 26.94
N LEU A 273 19.98 23.01 25.64
CA LEU A 273 19.55 24.32 25.14
C LEU A 273 18.19 24.73 25.72
N ILE A 274 17.23 23.79 25.76
CA ILE A 274 15.91 24.03 26.34
C ILE A 274 16.03 24.38 27.84
N LEU A 275 16.79 23.58 28.60
CA LEU A 275 17.04 23.85 30.03
C LEU A 275 17.63 25.25 30.25
N ALA A 276 18.66 25.59 29.49
CA ALA A 276 19.35 26.86 29.60
C ALA A 276 18.48 28.05 29.15
N ALA A 277 17.62 27.85 28.16
CA ALA A 277 16.71 28.89 27.67
C ALA A 277 15.62 29.21 28.71
N LEU A 278 15.05 28.19 29.35
CA LEU A 278 13.90 28.33 30.25
C LEU A 278 14.21 28.87 31.66
N GLU A 279 15.46 28.84 32.11
CA GLU A 279 15.91 29.40 33.42
C GLU A 279 15.09 28.94 34.64
N LYS A 280 14.60 27.70 34.63
CA LYS A 280 13.71 27.22 35.71
C LYS A 280 14.47 26.95 37.03
N PRO A 281 13.88 27.28 38.20
CA PRO A 281 14.56 27.21 39.51
C PRO A 281 15.08 25.84 39.94
N ASN A 282 14.57 24.76 39.33
CA ASN A 282 14.89 23.37 39.71
C ASN A 282 15.59 22.58 38.61
N ASN A 283 15.98 23.22 37.49
CA ASN A 283 16.62 22.57 36.34
C ASN A 283 15.87 21.33 35.84
N LYS A 284 14.54 21.34 35.95
CA LYS A 284 13.65 20.30 35.43
C LYS A 284 12.85 20.87 34.29
N ILE A 285 12.85 20.14 33.18
CA ILE A 285 11.89 20.31 32.11
C ILE A 285 10.65 19.48 32.48
N HIS A 286 9.48 20.12 32.46
CA HIS A 286 8.20 19.43 32.51
C HIS A 286 7.73 19.08 31.09
N ASP A 287 6.87 18.07 30.97
CA ASP A 287 6.34 17.65 29.67
C ASP A 287 5.65 18.81 28.93
N ASP A 288 4.92 19.68 29.65
CA ASP A 288 4.28 20.87 29.09
C ASP A 288 5.29 21.84 28.45
N ASP A 289 6.49 21.97 29.01
CA ASP A 289 7.56 22.81 28.46
C ASP A 289 8.07 22.25 27.13
N LEU A 290 8.23 20.92 27.05
CA LEU A 290 8.62 20.26 25.81
C LEU A 290 7.54 20.44 24.75
N LEU A 291 6.26 20.28 25.11
CA LEU A 291 5.15 20.45 24.19
C LEU A 291 5.08 21.88 23.63
N GLU A 292 5.22 22.88 24.49
CA GLU A 292 5.25 24.28 24.08
C GLU A 292 6.41 24.56 23.12
N ILE A 293 7.63 24.13 23.47
CA ILE A 293 8.81 24.37 22.63
C ILE A 293 8.75 23.62 21.31
N ILE A 294 8.34 22.34 21.33
CA ILE A 294 8.16 21.53 20.11
C ILE A 294 7.19 22.24 19.16
N SER A 295 6.12 22.81 19.70
CA SER A 295 5.11 23.53 18.93
C SER A 295 5.63 24.87 18.40
N LEU A 296 6.27 25.69 19.25
CA LEU A 296 6.79 27.01 18.88
C LEU A 296 7.92 26.93 17.87
N GLN A 297 8.86 26.00 18.06
CA GLN A 297 10.04 25.84 17.21
C GLN A 297 9.78 24.94 15.99
N LYS A 298 8.55 24.44 15.82
CA LYS A 298 8.17 23.48 14.76
C LYS A 298 9.20 22.37 14.64
N MET A 299 9.40 21.65 15.74
CA MET A 299 10.38 20.55 15.85
C MET A 299 9.90 19.31 15.10
N ASP A 300 9.57 19.48 13.82
CA ASP A 300 9.15 18.43 12.92
C ASP A 300 10.29 17.40 12.76
N PRO A 301 9.96 16.11 12.65
CA PRO A 301 10.96 15.09 12.34
C PRO A 301 11.59 15.33 10.98
N ARG A 302 12.87 14.98 10.86
CA ARG A 302 13.61 15.13 9.61
C ARG A 302 13.48 13.86 8.78
N ILE A 303 12.92 14.00 7.59
CA ILE A 303 12.84 12.93 6.58
C ILE A 303 13.91 13.22 5.54
N VAL A 304 14.91 12.35 5.48
CA VAL A 304 16.00 12.45 4.51
C VAL A 304 15.76 11.46 3.39
N TYR A 305 15.91 11.93 2.15
CA TYR A 305 15.96 11.10 0.96
C TYR A 305 17.42 11.11 0.48
N PRO A 306 18.23 10.09 0.78
CA PRO A 306 19.66 10.14 0.50
C PRO A 306 19.99 10.31 -0.98
N SER A 307 19.14 9.80 -1.86
CA SER A 307 19.23 9.99 -3.32
C SER A 307 18.78 11.37 -3.81
N GLY A 308 18.21 12.20 -2.94
CA GLY A 308 17.55 13.47 -3.29
C GLY A 308 16.14 13.33 -3.86
N VAL A 309 15.71 12.11 -4.21
CA VAL A 309 14.39 11.85 -4.80
C VAL A 309 13.43 11.35 -3.73
N LYS A 310 12.26 11.98 -3.62
CA LYS A 310 11.21 11.51 -2.71
C LYS A 310 10.76 10.11 -3.10
N LYS A 311 10.79 9.20 -2.14
CA LYS A 311 10.42 7.80 -2.31
C LYS A 311 9.30 7.40 -1.35
N ARG A 312 8.25 6.79 -1.90
CA ARG A 312 7.16 6.17 -1.15
C ARG A 312 6.65 4.96 -1.91
N VAL A 313 6.80 3.77 -1.32
CA VAL A 313 6.35 2.51 -1.92
C VAL A 313 5.20 1.94 -1.12
N ASN A 314 3.99 1.99 -1.69
CA ASN A 314 2.79 1.40 -1.13
C ASN A 314 2.58 0.00 -1.70
N ARG A 315 1.90 -0.87 -0.96
CA ARG A 315 1.81 -2.31 -1.24
C ARG A 315 0.38 -2.81 -1.33
N PHE A 316 0.10 -3.60 -2.36
CA PHE A 316 -1.21 -4.21 -2.55
C PHE A 316 -1.13 -5.72 -2.80
N ALA A 317 -2.26 -6.39 -2.68
CA ALA A 317 -2.44 -7.74 -3.19
C ALA A 317 -3.66 -7.79 -4.10
N PHE A 318 -3.69 -8.74 -5.02
CA PHE A 318 -4.85 -8.94 -5.89
C PHE A 318 -5.09 -10.41 -6.11
N VAL A 319 -6.33 -10.85 -5.87
CA VAL A 319 -6.70 -12.25 -6.06
C VAL A 319 -7.04 -12.50 -7.52
N ILE A 320 -6.36 -13.46 -8.12
CA ILE A 320 -6.65 -14.00 -9.45
C ILE A 320 -7.14 -15.44 -9.33
N HIS A 321 -7.72 -15.95 -10.40
CA HIS A 321 -8.01 -17.37 -10.55
C HIS A 321 -7.81 -17.76 -12.02
N PRO A 322 -7.54 -19.04 -12.32
CA PRO A 322 -7.44 -19.51 -13.69
C PRO A 322 -8.80 -19.37 -14.38
N LEU A 323 -8.83 -18.63 -15.50
CA LEU A 323 -10.05 -18.39 -16.30
C LEU A 323 -10.46 -19.65 -17.08
N SER A 324 -9.52 -20.55 -17.39
CA SER A 324 -9.75 -21.80 -18.10
C SER A 324 -8.76 -22.90 -17.68
N LYS A 325 -9.02 -24.15 -18.09
CA LYS A 325 -8.10 -25.28 -17.88
C LYS A 325 -6.75 -25.09 -18.60
N GLU A 326 -6.73 -24.35 -19.69
CA GLU A 326 -5.49 -24.05 -20.45
C GLU A 326 -4.62 -23.03 -19.73
N PHE A 327 -5.23 -22.13 -18.95
CA PHE A 327 -4.51 -21.15 -18.13
C PHE A 327 -3.74 -21.84 -16.98
N LEU A 328 -4.25 -22.96 -16.47
CA LEU A 328 -3.56 -23.80 -15.47
C LEU A 328 -2.26 -24.40 -16.02
N ARG A 329 -2.20 -24.78 -17.31
CA ARG A 329 -0.97 -25.34 -17.93
C ARG A 329 0.17 -24.32 -18.06
N LYS A 330 -0.15 -23.03 -18.15
CA LYS A 330 0.87 -21.96 -18.32
C LYS A 330 1.53 -21.53 -17.00
N ASP A 331 1.02 -21.95 -15.85
CA ASP A 331 1.66 -21.68 -14.56
C ASP A 331 2.69 -22.78 -14.26
N LYS A 332 3.99 -22.43 -14.20
CA LYS A 332 5.08 -23.37 -13.91
C LYS A 332 4.89 -24.20 -12.63
N ALA A 333 4.22 -23.66 -11.61
CA ALA A 333 3.96 -24.39 -10.37
C ALA A 333 2.91 -25.50 -10.56
N VAL A 334 1.96 -25.29 -11.48
CA VAL A 334 0.91 -26.26 -11.85
C VAL A 334 1.40 -27.17 -12.98
N ASP A 335 2.22 -26.66 -13.89
CA ASP A 335 2.83 -27.43 -14.98
C ASP A 335 3.72 -28.56 -14.44
N PHE A 336 4.46 -28.34 -13.36
CA PHE A 336 5.20 -29.40 -12.67
C PHE A 336 4.29 -30.57 -12.19
N ILE A 337 3.04 -30.27 -11.83
CA ILE A 337 2.04 -31.27 -11.38
C ILE A 337 1.28 -31.86 -12.58
N SER A 338 0.98 -31.04 -13.59
CA SER A 338 0.09 -31.39 -14.72
C SER A 338 0.80 -31.87 -15.99
N GLY A 339 2.10 -31.59 -16.14
CA GLY A 339 2.90 -31.88 -17.34
C GLY A 339 3.02 -33.37 -17.66
N PHE A 340 2.82 -34.24 -16.66
CA PHE A 340 2.79 -35.69 -16.81
C PHE A 340 1.37 -36.29 -16.91
N THR A 341 0.31 -35.46 -16.97
CA THR A 341 -1.07 -35.92 -16.82
C THR A 341 -1.84 -35.92 -18.16
N PRO A 342 -2.39 -37.08 -18.60
CA PRO A 342 -3.20 -37.16 -19.81
C PRO A 342 -4.48 -36.28 -19.75
N PRO A 343 -4.99 -35.76 -20.88
CA PRO A 343 -6.16 -34.86 -20.91
C PRO A 343 -7.41 -35.37 -20.18
N LYS A 344 -7.60 -36.70 -20.12
CA LYS A 344 -8.72 -37.37 -19.43
C LYS A 344 -8.72 -37.17 -17.90
N PHE A 345 -7.58 -36.81 -17.31
CA PHE A 345 -7.44 -36.64 -15.85
C PHE A 345 -7.44 -35.16 -15.39
N LEU A 346 -7.59 -34.20 -16.31
CA LEU A 346 -7.60 -32.77 -15.98
C LEU A 346 -8.74 -32.38 -15.01
N ASP A 347 -9.89 -33.05 -15.08
CA ASP A 347 -11.00 -32.82 -14.14
C ASP A 347 -10.66 -33.26 -12.71
N ALA A 348 -9.80 -34.27 -12.55
CA ALA A 348 -9.31 -34.71 -11.25
C ALA A 348 -8.28 -33.73 -10.69
N VAL A 349 -7.34 -33.26 -11.53
CA VAL A 349 -6.35 -32.23 -11.17
C VAL A 349 -7.04 -30.93 -10.76
N GLU A 350 -8.07 -30.50 -11.51
CA GLU A 350 -8.88 -29.32 -11.19
C GLU A 350 -9.54 -29.45 -9.81
N LYS A 351 -10.09 -30.62 -9.47
CA LYS A 351 -10.67 -30.89 -8.15
C LYS A 351 -9.61 -30.81 -7.06
N VAL A 352 -8.43 -31.41 -7.25
CA VAL A 352 -7.36 -31.41 -6.23
C VAL A 352 -6.83 -29.99 -5.99
N ILE A 353 -6.52 -29.25 -7.06
CA ILE A 353 -6.00 -27.88 -6.98
C ILE A 353 -7.01 -26.95 -6.33
N ALA A 354 -8.32 -27.18 -6.50
CA ALA A 354 -9.34 -26.41 -5.80
C ALA A 354 -9.23 -26.47 -4.27
N TYR A 355 -8.57 -27.49 -3.69
CA TYR A 355 -8.28 -27.60 -2.25
C TYR A 355 -6.91 -27.05 -1.83
N ALA A 356 -6.07 -26.63 -2.78
CA ALA A 356 -4.78 -26.05 -2.46
C ALA A 356 -4.93 -24.71 -1.69
N PRO A 357 -4.03 -24.43 -0.73
CA PRO A 357 -3.93 -23.11 -0.12
C PRO A 357 -3.54 -22.07 -1.18
N PRO A 358 -3.82 -20.77 -0.98
CA PRO A 358 -3.40 -19.73 -1.92
C PRO A 358 -1.88 -19.62 -2.04
N TRP A 359 -1.39 -19.25 -3.23
CA TRP A 359 0.03 -18.98 -3.48
C TRP A 359 0.26 -17.73 -4.33
N VAL A 360 1.47 -17.19 -4.27
CA VAL A 360 1.88 -16.05 -5.10
C VAL A 360 2.08 -16.53 -6.53
N TYR A 361 1.26 -16.03 -7.44
CA TYR A 361 1.46 -16.22 -8.87
C TYR A 361 2.58 -15.31 -9.39
N SER A 362 2.52 -14.02 -9.06
CA SER A 362 3.49 -13.01 -9.51
C SER A 362 3.70 -11.93 -8.45
N LYS A 363 4.95 -11.46 -8.31
CA LYS A 363 5.19 -10.12 -7.77
C LYS A 363 4.92 -9.10 -8.88
N VAL A 364 4.41 -7.93 -8.52
CA VAL A 364 4.21 -6.77 -9.39
C VAL A 364 5.15 -5.66 -8.88
N THR A 365 6.00 -5.13 -9.75
CA THR A 365 6.96 -4.05 -9.45
C THR A 365 6.93 -2.99 -10.54
N GLY A 366 7.61 -1.84 -10.37
CA GLY A 366 7.84 -0.87 -11.44
C GLY A 366 6.69 0.12 -11.73
N ILE A 367 5.62 0.10 -10.94
CA ILE A 367 4.53 1.08 -11.04
C ILE A 367 4.97 2.39 -10.38
N LYS A 368 5.02 3.47 -11.16
CA LYS A 368 5.48 4.79 -10.70
C LYS A 368 4.52 5.87 -11.12
N SER A 369 3.87 6.52 -10.15
CA SER A 369 2.96 7.64 -10.37
C SER A 369 3.73 8.92 -10.72
N PRO A 370 3.18 9.80 -11.57
CA PRO A 370 3.70 11.16 -11.76
C PRO A 370 3.77 11.99 -10.46
N THR A 371 3.00 11.61 -9.44
CA THR A 371 3.04 12.25 -8.10
C THR A 371 4.27 11.87 -7.28
N GLY A 372 5.10 10.92 -7.74
CA GLY A 372 6.25 10.37 -7.00
C GLY A 372 5.90 9.17 -6.10
N ALA A 373 4.63 8.82 -5.96
CA ALA A 373 4.22 7.59 -5.28
C ALA A 373 4.52 6.36 -6.16
N GLU A 374 4.97 5.27 -5.54
CA GLU A 374 5.22 3.99 -6.20
C GLU A 374 4.32 2.91 -5.59
N ALA A 375 3.97 1.89 -6.39
CA ALA A 375 3.24 0.73 -5.92
C ALA A 375 3.95 -0.56 -6.31
N GLU A 376 4.01 -1.49 -5.38
CA GLU A 376 4.37 -2.89 -5.64
C GLU A 376 3.32 -3.82 -5.04
N GLY A 377 3.26 -5.07 -5.48
CA GLY A 377 2.25 -5.97 -4.94
C GLY A 377 2.38 -7.40 -5.37
N TRP A 378 1.35 -8.17 -5.09
CA TRP A 378 1.30 -9.61 -5.39
C TRP A 378 -0.01 -10.00 -6.03
N LEU A 379 0.09 -10.73 -7.14
CA LEU A 379 -1.01 -11.50 -7.69
C LEU A 379 -1.05 -12.83 -6.96
N ILE A 380 -2.12 -13.07 -6.21
CA ILE A 380 -2.32 -14.27 -5.40
C ILE A 380 -3.39 -15.12 -6.09
N THR A 381 -3.08 -16.36 -6.41
CA THR A 381 -4.06 -17.26 -7.01
C THR A 381 -4.72 -18.12 -5.94
N VAL A 382 -6.01 -18.38 -6.12
CA VAL A 382 -6.78 -19.36 -5.36
C VAL A 382 -7.10 -20.52 -6.30
N GLY A 383 -6.81 -21.76 -5.90
CA GLY A 383 -6.82 -22.92 -6.81
C GLY A 383 -8.19 -23.32 -7.39
N GLY A 384 -9.28 -22.61 -7.06
CA GLY A 384 -10.60 -22.90 -7.62
C GLY A 384 -10.78 -22.31 -9.02
N THR A 385 -11.22 -23.13 -9.97
CA THR A 385 -11.81 -22.64 -11.24
C THR A 385 -13.23 -22.13 -11.02
N PRO A 386 -13.84 -21.38 -11.96
CA PRO A 386 -15.25 -21.01 -11.88
C PRO A 386 -16.19 -22.21 -11.71
N LYS A 387 -15.91 -23.33 -12.40
CA LYS A 387 -16.67 -24.57 -12.29
C LYS A 387 -16.65 -25.12 -10.86
N GLN A 388 -15.48 -25.16 -10.23
CA GLN A 388 -15.36 -25.62 -8.84
C GLN A 388 -16.00 -24.62 -7.88
N MET A 389 -15.76 -23.32 -8.03
CA MET A 389 -16.38 -22.31 -7.16
C MET A 389 -17.92 -22.35 -7.18
N LEU A 390 -18.52 -22.66 -8.33
CA LEU A 390 -19.99 -22.84 -8.46
C LEU A 390 -20.50 -24.18 -7.92
N ALA A 391 -19.68 -25.22 -7.95
CA ALA A 391 -20.04 -26.54 -7.44
C ALA A 391 -20.06 -26.63 -5.91
N HIS A 392 -19.49 -25.64 -5.22
CA HIS A 392 -19.40 -25.58 -3.75
C HIS A 392 -20.29 -24.47 -3.17
N LYS A 393 -20.58 -24.57 -1.87
CA LYS A 393 -21.19 -23.46 -1.13
C LYS A 393 -20.22 -22.26 -1.06
N PRO A 394 -20.72 -21.00 -0.97
CA PRO A 394 -19.88 -19.81 -0.95
C PRO A 394 -18.75 -19.81 0.08
N GLU A 395 -18.95 -20.44 1.24
CA GLU A 395 -17.99 -20.54 2.34
C GLU A 395 -16.67 -21.22 1.93
N PHE A 396 -16.73 -22.13 0.95
CA PHE A 396 -15.56 -22.76 0.37
C PHE A 396 -14.60 -21.72 -0.21
N THR A 397 -15.13 -20.79 -0.99
CA THR A 397 -14.34 -19.72 -1.61
C THR A 397 -13.93 -18.69 -0.57
N TYR A 398 -14.83 -18.30 0.34
CA TYR A 398 -14.52 -17.31 1.39
C TYR A 398 -13.34 -17.73 2.26
N THR A 399 -13.27 -19.01 2.65
CA THR A 399 -12.16 -19.53 3.47
C THR A 399 -10.81 -19.29 2.79
N ARG A 400 -10.72 -19.52 1.48
CA ARG A 400 -9.50 -19.32 0.68
C ARG A 400 -9.17 -17.85 0.49
N LEU A 401 -10.17 -17.01 0.26
CA LEU A 401 -9.99 -15.56 0.17
C LEU A 401 -9.46 -14.98 1.50
N LEU A 402 -9.95 -15.48 2.64
CA LEU A 402 -9.43 -15.10 3.96
C LEU A 402 -8.02 -15.64 4.24
N GLN A 403 -7.64 -16.78 3.68
CA GLN A 403 -6.26 -17.26 3.71
C GLN A 403 -5.35 -16.36 2.85
N ALA A 404 -5.81 -15.96 1.67
CA ALA A 404 -5.10 -15.05 0.78
C ALA A 404 -4.92 -13.67 1.44
N ALA A 405 -5.94 -13.14 2.11
CA ALA A 405 -5.86 -11.91 2.88
C ALA A 405 -4.81 -12.01 4.01
N ARG A 406 -4.79 -13.11 4.76
CA ARG A 406 -3.77 -13.37 5.80
C ARG A 406 -2.36 -13.50 5.23
N MET A 407 -2.22 -14.07 4.03
CA MET A 407 -0.95 -14.16 3.33
C MET A 407 -0.48 -12.77 2.88
N ALA A 408 -1.35 -12.03 2.18
CA ALA A 408 -1.12 -10.66 1.73
C ALA A 408 -0.71 -9.73 2.88
N LYS A 409 -1.43 -9.80 4.01
CA LYS A 409 -1.11 -9.02 5.21
C LYS A 409 0.31 -9.30 5.72
N ARG A 410 0.69 -10.57 5.87
CA ARG A 410 2.05 -10.98 6.30
C ARG A 410 3.15 -10.53 5.33
N MET A 411 2.81 -10.36 4.06
CA MET A 411 3.73 -9.85 3.04
C MET A 411 3.84 -8.32 3.05
N GLY A 412 2.98 -7.64 3.80
CA GLY A 412 2.96 -6.17 3.93
C GLY A 412 1.99 -5.47 2.98
N ALA A 413 1.08 -6.19 2.32
CA ALA A 413 0.03 -5.55 1.50
C ALA A 413 -0.97 -4.80 2.39
N GLN A 414 -1.32 -3.58 2.02
CA GLN A 414 -2.22 -2.72 2.80
C GLN A 414 -3.68 -2.81 2.35
N ILE A 415 -3.91 -3.28 1.12
CA ILE A 415 -5.23 -3.50 0.54
C ILE A 415 -5.18 -4.74 -0.36
N MET A 416 -6.32 -5.45 -0.46
CA MET A 416 -6.45 -6.58 -1.39
C MET A 416 -7.66 -6.43 -2.31
N GLY A 417 -7.42 -6.60 -3.61
CA GLY A 417 -8.48 -6.66 -4.62
C GLY A 417 -9.00 -8.08 -4.88
N LEU A 418 -10.28 -8.21 -5.24
CA LEU A 418 -10.91 -9.47 -5.66
C LEU A 418 -11.16 -9.48 -7.17
N GLY A 419 -10.48 -10.36 -7.90
CA GLY A 419 -10.61 -10.49 -9.34
C GLY A 419 -11.67 -11.48 -9.81
N ALA A 420 -12.20 -11.22 -11.01
CA ALA A 420 -13.00 -12.15 -11.82
C ALA A 420 -14.09 -12.89 -11.03
N PHE A 421 -14.12 -14.23 -10.97
CA PHE A 421 -15.21 -14.96 -10.34
C PHE A 421 -15.25 -14.79 -8.81
N THR A 422 -14.12 -14.47 -8.18
CA THR A 422 -14.04 -14.34 -6.71
C THR A 422 -14.86 -13.18 -6.15
N LYS A 423 -15.17 -12.15 -6.95
CA LYS A 423 -16.00 -11.00 -6.54
C LYS A 423 -17.50 -11.22 -6.72
N VAL A 424 -17.94 -12.28 -7.41
CA VAL A 424 -19.38 -12.55 -7.65
C VAL A 424 -19.91 -13.73 -6.83
N VAL A 425 -19.04 -14.57 -6.28
CA VAL A 425 -19.43 -15.70 -5.43
C VAL A 425 -20.16 -15.21 -4.18
N GLY A 426 -21.32 -15.81 -3.91
CA GLY A 426 -22.15 -15.55 -2.74
C GLY A 426 -22.62 -14.09 -2.64
N ASP A 427 -22.15 -13.39 -1.60
CA ASP A 427 -22.57 -12.03 -1.22
C ASP A 427 -21.72 -10.92 -1.85
N ALA A 428 -20.99 -11.24 -2.91
CA ALA A 428 -20.13 -10.31 -3.64
C ALA A 428 -19.04 -9.66 -2.77
N GLY A 429 -18.44 -10.47 -1.90
CA GLY A 429 -17.27 -10.11 -1.10
C GLY A 429 -17.60 -9.44 0.23
N VAL A 430 -18.86 -9.18 0.57
CA VAL A 430 -19.27 -8.52 1.83
C VAL A 430 -18.77 -9.31 3.05
N THR A 431 -18.97 -10.63 3.08
CA THR A 431 -18.47 -11.48 4.18
C THR A 431 -16.95 -11.47 4.25
N VAL A 432 -16.27 -11.49 3.10
CA VAL A 432 -14.81 -11.48 3.03
C VAL A 432 -14.26 -10.15 3.54
N ALA A 433 -14.83 -9.03 3.11
CA ALA A 433 -14.45 -7.69 3.57
C ALA A 433 -14.64 -7.52 5.07
N LYS A 434 -15.75 -8.02 5.62
CA LYS A 434 -16.03 -7.96 7.06
C LYS A 434 -15.09 -8.81 7.92
N LYS A 435 -14.61 -9.94 7.39
CA LYS A 435 -13.75 -10.89 8.14
C LYS A 435 -12.26 -10.78 7.83
N SER A 436 -11.90 -10.05 6.78
CA SER A 436 -10.51 -9.88 6.36
C SER A 436 -9.74 -9.01 7.35
N GLN A 437 -8.45 -9.28 7.48
CA GLN A 437 -7.53 -8.49 8.32
C GLN A 437 -6.96 -7.27 7.58
N ILE A 438 -7.22 -7.16 6.28
CA ILE A 438 -6.87 -6.00 5.44
C ILE A 438 -8.10 -5.58 4.61
N PRO A 439 -8.27 -4.29 4.30
CA PRO A 439 -9.35 -3.79 3.46
C PRO A 439 -9.45 -4.53 2.13
N ILE A 440 -10.68 -4.75 1.68
CA ILE A 440 -11.01 -5.49 0.46
C ILE A 440 -11.73 -4.56 -0.51
N THR A 441 -11.34 -4.61 -1.78
CA THR A 441 -12.14 -4.03 -2.87
C THR A 441 -12.42 -5.04 -3.98
N THR A 442 -13.56 -4.90 -4.65
CA THR A 442 -13.95 -5.71 -5.81
C THR A 442 -13.48 -5.13 -7.13
N GLY A 443 -13.06 -3.86 -7.15
CA GLY A 443 -12.67 -3.20 -8.39
C GLY A 443 -13.82 -2.83 -9.32
N ASN A 444 -15.08 -2.99 -8.87
CA ASN A 444 -16.23 -2.78 -9.75
C ASN A 444 -16.44 -1.31 -10.12
N SER A 445 -16.02 -0.35 -9.28
CA SER A 445 -16.20 1.07 -9.58
C SER A 445 -15.31 1.47 -10.77
N TYR A 446 -14.04 1.06 -10.74
CA TYR A 446 -13.14 1.29 -11.86
C TYR A 446 -13.53 0.42 -13.07
N SER A 447 -14.07 -0.78 -12.88
CA SER A 447 -14.61 -1.58 -14.01
C SER A 447 -15.74 -0.84 -14.74
N ALA A 448 -16.69 -0.26 -14.00
CA ALA A 448 -17.74 0.57 -14.58
C ALA A 448 -17.18 1.83 -15.26
N SER A 449 -16.19 2.48 -14.61
CA SER A 449 -15.50 3.62 -15.21
C SER A 449 -14.80 3.25 -16.52
N GLY A 450 -14.06 2.14 -16.56
CA GLY A 450 -13.31 1.70 -17.74
C GLY A 450 -14.23 1.35 -18.89
N ALA A 451 -15.35 0.69 -18.61
CA ALA A 451 -16.39 0.42 -19.61
C ALA A 451 -16.96 1.72 -20.21
N LEU A 452 -17.39 2.66 -19.38
CA LEU A 452 -17.94 3.93 -19.87
C LEU A 452 -16.89 4.82 -20.53
N TRP A 453 -15.63 4.73 -20.10
CA TRP A 453 -14.51 5.44 -20.73
C TRP A 453 -14.26 4.91 -22.14
N ALA A 454 -14.17 3.57 -22.30
CA ALA A 454 -14.06 2.93 -23.61
C ALA A 454 -15.27 3.24 -24.51
N ALA A 455 -16.49 3.16 -23.98
CA ALA A 455 -17.71 3.51 -24.70
C ALA A 455 -17.66 4.96 -25.21
N ALA A 456 -17.29 5.91 -24.34
CA ALA A 456 -17.21 7.31 -24.70
C ALA A 456 -16.12 7.60 -25.73
N ASP A 457 -14.97 6.92 -25.66
CA ASP A 457 -13.90 7.03 -26.65
C ASP A 457 -14.32 6.47 -28.02
N ALA A 458 -14.90 5.26 -28.05
CA ALA A 458 -15.43 4.65 -29.26
C ALA A 458 -16.54 5.50 -29.91
N VAL A 459 -17.49 6.01 -29.13
CA VAL A 459 -18.55 6.89 -29.65
C VAL A 459 -17.98 8.16 -30.28
N ARG A 460 -16.95 8.76 -29.67
CA ARG A 460 -16.27 9.94 -30.22
C ARG A 460 -15.54 9.63 -31.52
N ARG A 461 -14.80 8.51 -31.57
CA ARG A 461 -14.06 8.07 -32.77
C ARG A 461 -14.99 7.67 -33.92
N MET A 462 -16.12 7.04 -33.62
CA MET A 462 -17.18 6.75 -34.60
C MET A 462 -17.79 8.04 -35.18
N GLY A 463 -17.88 9.14 -34.42
CA GLY A 463 -18.32 10.44 -34.92
C GLY A 463 -19.75 10.48 -35.47
N LEU A 464 -20.58 9.48 -35.17
CA LEU A 464 -21.97 9.38 -35.67
C LEU A 464 -23.01 10.07 -34.79
N ILE A 465 -22.60 10.56 -33.62
CA ILE A 465 -23.46 11.24 -32.64
C ILE A 465 -22.89 12.64 -32.39
N LYS A 466 -23.75 13.66 -32.44
CA LYS A 466 -23.34 15.04 -32.12
C LYS A 466 -23.16 15.18 -30.60
N ILE A 467 -21.96 15.59 -30.18
CA ILE A 467 -21.63 15.82 -28.78
C ILE A 467 -21.32 17.31 -28.58
N GLU A 468 -22.09 17.98 -27.74
CA GLU A 468 -21.87 19.38 -27.38
C GLU A 468 -21.42 19.47 -25.92
N LYS A 469 -20.34 20.22 -25.66
CA LYS A 469 -19.78 20.34 -24.31
C LYS A 469 -20.81 20.96 -23.36
N GLY A 470 -21.04 20.32 -22.21
CA GLY A 470 -21.97 20.80 -21.18
C GLY A 470 -23.45 20.48 -21.46
N LYS A 471 -23.78 19.81 -22.57
CA LYS A 471 -25.13 19.34 -22.86
C LYS A 471 -25.20 17.82 -22.82
N LYS A 472 -26.41 17.31 -22.56
CA LYS A 472 -26.71 15.89 -22.76
C LYS A 472 -26.65 15.53 -24.24
N ILE A 473 -26.34 14.28 -24.50
CA ILE A 473 -26.27 13.69 -25.83
C ILE A 473 -27.70 13.41 -26.29
N ALA A 474 -28.11 14.05 -27.39
CA ALA A 474 -29.36 13.80 -28.08
C ALA A 474 -29.29 12.45 -28.83
N GLY A 475 -29.40 11.36 -28.08
CA GLY A 475 -29.33 9.99 -28.56
C GLY A 475 -29.93 9.02 -27.55
N LYS A 476 -29.95 7.73 -27.91
CA LYS A 476 -30.53 6.68 -27.08
C LYS A 476 -29.45 5.70 -26.63
N ALA A 477 -29.34 5.51 -25.32
CA ALA A 477 -28.44 4.50 -24.75
C ALA A 477 -29.23 3.36 -24.09
N MET A 478 -28.70 2.14 -24.11
CA MET A 478 -29.27 0.99 -23.39
C MET A 478 -28.26 0.32 -22.48
N VAL A 479 -28.73 -0.16 -21.32
CA VAL A 479 -27.94 -1.02 -20.44
C VAL A 479 -28.63 -2.38 -20.29
N LEU A 480 -27.96 -3.44 -20.73
CA LEU A 480 -28.36 -4.82 -20.48
C LEU A 480 -27.74 -5.33 -19.18
N GLY A 481 -28.55 -5.91 -18.31
CA GLY A 481 -28.12 -6.22 -16.94
C GLY A 481 -28.20 -5.00 -16.02
N ALA A 482 -29.14 -4.08 -16.29
CA ALA A 482 -29.31 -2.81 -15.58
C ALA A 482 -29.39 -2.94 -14.04
N THR A 483 -29.92 -4.05 -13.51
CA THR A 483 -30.06 -4.25 -12.05
C THR A 483 -28.82 -4.91 -11.41
N GLY A 484 -27.75 -5.11 -12.17
CA GLY A 484 -26.46 -5.62 -11.67
C GLY A 484 -25.61 -4.51 -11.08
N ALA A 485 -24.49 -4.88 -10.45
CA ALA A 485 -23.60 -3.94 -9.77
C ALA A 485 -23.05 -2.87 -10.74
N ILE A 486 -22.39 -3.31 -11.82
CA ILE A 486 -21.87 -2.41 -12.86
C ILE A 486 -23.02 -1.78 -13.65
N GLY A 487 -24.00 -2.59 -14.07
CA GLY A 487 -25.13 -2.12 -14.89
C GLY A 487 -25.91 -0.97 -14.25
N SER A 488 -26.19 -1.03 -12.95
CA SER A 488 -26.98 0.00 -12.26
C SER A 488 -26.27 1.35 -12.21
N VAL A 489 -24.95 1.35 -12.07
CA VAL A 489 -24.15 2.58 -12.12
C VAL A 489 -23.99 3.08 -13.55
N CYS A 490 -23.81 2.19 -14.52
CA CYS A 490 -23.84 2.58 -15.92
C CYS A 490 -25.16 3.27 -16.28
N CYS A 491 -26.31 2.80 -15.78
CA CYS A 491 -27.60 3.45 -15.98
C CYS A 491 -27.61 4.89 -15.42
N ARG A 492 -27.15 5.07 -14.17
CA ARG A 492 -27.07 6.39 -13.52
C ARG A 492 -26.16 7.36 -14.28
N LEU A 493 -24.97 6.91 -14.66
CA LEU A 493 -24.00 7.75 -15.37
C LEU A 493 -24.44 8.07 -16.80
N LEU A 494 -25.03 7.10 -17.51
CA LEU A 494 -25.62 7.33 -18.83
C LEU A 494 -26.83 8.26 -18.76
N ALA A 495 -27.66 8.20 -17.71
CA ALA A 495 -28.78 9.11 -17.53
C ALA A 495 -28.36 10.59 -17.33
N LYS A 496 -27.14 10.80 -16.82
CA LYS A 496 -26.51 12.13 -16.75
C LYS A 496 -25.89 12.56 -18.08
N ALA A 497 -25.60 11.63 -18.98
CA ALA A 497 -24.92 11.88 -20.26
C ALA A 497 -25.87 11.92 -21.47
N PHE A 498 -26.96 11.15 -21.48
CA PHE A 498 -27.92 11.02 -22.58
C PHE A 498 -29.29 11.58 -22.19
N ASP A 499 -30.04 12.04 -23.19
CA ASP A 499 -31.43 12.46 -23.00
C ASP A 499 -32.37 11.28 -22.73
N GLU A 500 -32.08 10.11 -23.32
CA GLU A 500 -32.93 8.92 -23.22
C GLU A 500 -32.12 7.65 -22.95
N VAL A 501 -32.49 6.94 -21.88
CA VAL A 501 -31.80 5.72 -21.42
C VAL A 501 -32.77 4.57 -21.19
N TYR A 502 -32.44 3.43 -21.78
CA TYR A 502 -33.20 2.19 -21.70
C TYR A 502 -32.54 1.22 -20.72
N LEU A 503 -33.30 0.79 -19.72
CA LEU A 503 -32.83 -0.12 -18.67
C LEU A 503 -33.43 -1.50 -18.90
N ALA A 504 -32.58 -2.48 -19.19
CA ALA A 504 -33.01 -3.84 -19.46
C ALA A 504 -32.51 -4.84 -18.42
N SER A 505 -33.43 -5.57 -17.80
CA SER A 505 -33.13 -6.67 -16.88
C SER A 505 -34.33 -7.61 -16.75
N ARG A 506 -34.11 -8.79 -16.17
CA ARG A 506 -35.17 -9.79 -15.93
C ARG A 506 -35.99 -9.50 -14.68
N ASN A 507 -35.43 -8.80 -13.70
CA ASN A 507 -36.09 -8.53 -12.43
C ASN A 507 -36.86 -7.21 -12.52
N THR A 508 -38.17 -7.30 -12.70
CA THR A 508 -39.08 -6.15 -12.87
C THR A 508 -39.13 -5.24 -11.66
N ALA A 509 -39.22 -5.80 -10.45
CA ALA A 509 -39.26 -5.01 -9.21
C ALA A 509 -37.98 -4.19 -9.02
N LYS A 510 -36.80 -4.80 -9.24
CA LYS A 510 -35.52 -4.08 -9.16
C LYS A 510 -35.36 -3.03 -10.26
N LEU A 511 -35.91 -3.26 -11.45
CA LEU A 511 -35.92 -2.25 -12.52
C LEU A 511 -36.74 -1.03 -12.12
N LEU A 512 -37.94 -1.23 -11.57
CA LEU A 512 -38.80 -0.14 -11.11
C LEU A 512 -38.12 0.68 -10.01
N ALA A 513 -37.53 0.01 -9.02
CA ALA A 513 -36.78 0.67 -7.95
C ALA A 513 -35.59 1.48 -8.49
N LEU A 514 -34.83 0.91 -9.44
CA LEU A 514 -33.70 1.60 -10.07
C LEU A 514 -34.16 2.80 -10.91
N GLN A 515 -35.26 2.66 -11.65
CA GLN A 515 -35.84 3.75 -12.43
C GLN A 515 -36.23 4.94 -11.53
N GLN A 516 -36.94 4.67 -10.43
CA GLN A 516 -37.33 5.71 -9.48
C GLN A 516 -36.11 6.41 -8.89
N SER A 517 -35.12 5.65 -8.40
CA SER A 517 -33.88 6.20 -7.86
C SER A 517 -33.13 7.09 -8.86
N ILE A 518 -33.09 6.73 -10.15
CA ILE A 518 -32.43 7.56 -11.17
C ILE A 518 -33.22 8.84 -11.43
N LEU A 519 -34.55 8.79 -11.44
CA LEU A 519 -35.39 9.98 -11.64
C LEU A 519 -35.28 10.95 -10.47
N ASP A 520 -35.15 10.45 -9.24
CA ASP A 520 -34.90 11.29 -8.06
C ASP A 520 -33.53 12.02 -8.18
N GLU A 521 -32.52 11.37 -8.74
CA GLU A 521 -31.19 11.93 -8.96
C GLU A 521 -31.07 12.81 -10.21
N THR A 522 -31.87 12.54 -11.25
CA THR A 522 -31.81 13.17 -12.59
C THR A 522 -33.21 13.28 -13.19
N PRO A 523 -34.05 14.24 -12.74
CA PRO A 523 -35.46 14.30 -13.11
C PRO A 523 -35.72 14.49 -14.62
N ASP A 524 -34.82 15.18 -15.32
CA ASP A 524 -35.01 15.56 -16.73
C ASP A 524 -34.67 14.45 -17.73
N VAL A 525 -34.31 13.24 -17.29
CA VAL A 525 -33.95 12.13 -18.19
C VAL A 525 -35.17 11.30 -18.58
N LYS A 526 -35.27 10.93 -19.86
CA LYS A 526 -36.29 9.99 -20.35
C LYS A 526 -35.82 8.57 -20.09
N LEU A 527 -36.47 7.87 -19.16
CA LEU A 527 -36.16 6.47 -18.86
C LEU A 527 -37.21 5.52 -19.43
N LYS A 528 -36.73 4.40 -19.98
CA LYS A 528 -37.59 3.30 -20.41
C LYS A 528 -37.08 1.97 -19.86
N ILE A 529 -37.92 1.27 -19.10
CA ILE A 529 -37.58 -0.06 -18.58
C ILE A 529 -38.11 -1.16 -19.51
N THR A 530 -37.39 -2.27 -19.62
CA THR A 530 -37.83 -3.42 -20.43
C THR A 530 -37.28 -4.74 -19.91
N THR A 531 -38.06 -5.82 -20.05
CA THR A 531 -37.57 -7.20 -19.93
C THR A 531 -37.25 -7.84 -21.28
N LYS A 532 -37.59 -7.16 -22.39
CA LYS A 532 -37.42 -7.59 -23.78
C LYS A 532 -36.60 -6.55 -24.57
N PRO A 533 -35.26 -6.54 -24.44
CA PRO A 533 -34.41 -5.51 -25.04
C PRO A 533 -34.49 -5.49 -26.57
N ASP A 534 -34.64 -6.65 -27.23
CA ASP A 534 -34.66 -6.78 -28.69
C ASP A 534 -35.69 -5.87 -29.39
N ARG A 535 -36.76 -5.48 -28.69
CA ARG A 535 -37.79 -4.57 -29.22
C ARG A 535 -37.28 -3.17 -29.56
N TYR A 536 -36.17 -2.75 -28.96
CA TYR A 536 -35.67 -1.37 -29.03
C TYR A 536 -34.25 -1.25 -29.59
N LEU A 537 -33.59 -2.36 -29.92
CA LEU A 537 -32.19 -2.37 -30.38
C LEU A 537 -31.96 -1.53 -31.65
N SER A 538 -32.96 -1.44 -32.53
CA SER A 538 -32.90 -0.67 -33.78
C SER A 538 -32.85 0.85 -33.56
N GLU A 539 -33.14 1.31 -32.34
CA GLU A 539 -33.16 2.73 -31.98
C GLU A 539 -31.88 3.18 -31.24
N MET A 540 -31.09 2.25 -30.72
CA MET A 540 -29.99 2.55 -29.79
C MET A 540 -28.72 3.03 -30.50
N ASP A 541 -28.09 4.07 -29.97
CA ASP A 541 -26.80 4.58 -30.42
C ASP A 541 -25.63 4.00 -29.63
N ALA A 542 -25.87 3.67 -28.35
CA ALA A 542 -24.89 3.03 -27.48
C ALA A 542 -25.55 1.95 -26.62
N ILE A 543 -24.89 0.81 -26.45
CA ILE A 543 -25.36 -0.29 -25.60
C ILE A 543 -24.22 -0.70 -24.67
N VAL A 544 -24.50 -0.85 -23.38
CA VAL A 544 -23.57 -1.46 -22.41
C VAL A 544 -24.15 -2.79 -21.96
N THR A 545 -23.38 -3.87 -22.07
CA THR A 545 -23.77 -5.19 -21.56
C THR A 545 -22.98 -5.50 -20.29
N ALA A 546 -23.70 -5.74 -19.20
CA ALA A 546 -23.12 -6.01 -17.88
C ALA A 546 -23.86 -7.17 -17.22
N THR A 547 -23.96 -8.30 -17.92
CA THR A 547 -24.73 -9.46 -17.45
C THR A 547 -23.85 -10.49 -16.75
N SER A 548 -24.50 -11.38 -15.99
CA SER A 548 -23.87 -12.56 -15.38
C SER A 548 -24.29 -13.87 -16.05
N GLY A 549 -24.96 -13.77 -17.21
CA GLY A 549 -25.57 -14.90 -17.91
C GLY A 549 -24.59 -15.61 -18.83
N ALA A 550 -23.53 -16.20 -18.29
CA ALA A 550 -22.51 -16.90 -19.07
C ALA A 550 -23.12 -17.83 -20.13
N GLY A 551 -22.89 -17.52 -21.41
CA GLY A 551 -23.26 -18.35 -22.56
C GLY A 551 -24.73 -18.29 -22.99
N LYS A 552 -25.55 -17.38 -22.47
CA LYS A 552 -26.93 -17.17 -22.97
C LYS A 552 -26.96 -15.99 -23.93
N LYS A 553 -27.66 -16.14 -25.06
CA LYS A 553 -27.91 -15.02 -26.00
C LYS A 553 -28.61 -13.88 -25.24
N ILE A 554 -27.92 -12.75 -25.07
CA ILE A 554 -28.40 -11.59 -24.32
C ILE A 554 -29.17 -10.58 -25.19
N LEU A 555 -28.85 -10.51 -26.47
CA LEU A 555 -29.43 -9.63 -27.47
C LEU A 555 -29.30 -10.25 -28.85
N ASP A 556 -30.14 -9.83 -29.79
CA ASP A 556 -29.98 -10.16 -31.20
C ASP A 556 -29.29 -9.04 -31.99
N ILE A 557 -27.99 -9.22 -32.26
CA ILE A 557 -27.15 -8.17 -32.86
C ILE A 557 -27.62 -7.76 -34.24
N THR A 558 -28.28 -8.67 -34.97
CA THR A 558 -28.83 -8.40 -36.31
C THR A 558 -29.87 -7.27 -36.31
N ARG A 559 -30.51 -7.00 -35.16
CA ARG A 559 -31.53 -5.96 -34.98
C ARG A 559 -30.97 -4.61 -34.52
N VAL A 560 -29.68 -4.52 -34.26
CA VAL A 560 -29.04 -3.32 -33.71
C VAL A 560 -28.97 -2.22 -34.76
N LYS A 561 -29.12 -0.96 -34.33
CA LYS A 561 -28.96 0.20 -35.23
C LYS A 561 -27.57 0.19 -35.90
N PRO A 562 -27.46 0.36 -37.22
CA PRO A 562 -26.17 0.60 -37.86
C PRO A 562 -25.43 1.77 -37.21
N GLY A 563 -24.17 1.58 -36.86
CA GLY A 563 -23.32 2.56 -36.19
C GLY A 563 -23.46 2.61 -34.67
N CYS A 564 -24.23 1.69 -34.08
CA CYS A 564 -24.27 1.54 -32.63
C CYS A 564 -22.90 1.09 -32.09
N VAL A 565 -22.52 1.63 -30.94
CA VAL A 565 -21.37 1.14 -30.16
C VAL A 565 -21.89 0.23 -29.05
N ILE A 566 -21.42 -1.02 -28.99
CA ILE A 566 -21.74 -1.97 -27.92
C ILE A 566 -20.49 -2.19 -27.08
N THR A 567 -20.56 -1.90 -25.78
CA THR A 567 -19.50 -2.19 -24.81
C THR A 567 -19.87 -3.41 -23.98
N ASP A 568 -19.12 -4.49 -24.17
CA ASP A 568 -19.30 -5.75 -23.46
C ASP A 568 -18.39 -5.83 -22.24
N VAL A 569 -19.00 -5.79 -21.06
CA VAL A 569 -18.31 -5.77 -19.76
C VAL A 569 -18.27 -7.16 -19.12
N ALA A 570 -18.94 -8.15 -19.70
CA ALA A 570 -19.01 -9.48 -19.12
C ALA A 570 -17.67 -10.23 -19.25
N ARG A 571 -17.40 -11.08 -18.26
CA ARG A 571 -16.26 -12.02 -18.29
C ARG A 571 -16.77 -13.40 -17.85
N PRO A 572 -16.86 -14.40 -18.75
CA PRO A 572 -16.59 -14.32 -20.21
C PRO A 572 -17.55 -13.33 -20.93
N LEU A 573 -17.15 -12.89 -22.12
CA LEU A 573 -17.92 -11.95 -22.97
C LEU A 573 -19.32 -12.49 -23.27
N ASP A 574 -20.29 -11.59 -23.37
CA ASP A 574 -21.68 -11.88 -23.70
C ASP A 574 -21.87 -12.10 -25.22
N LEU A 575 -21.07 -11.45 -26.08
CA LEU A 575 -21.13 -11.57 -27.54
C LEU A 575 -19.96 -12.40 -28.10
N SER A 576 -20.27 -13.37 -28.96
CA SER A 576 -19.27 -14.23 -29.62
C SER A 576 -18.68 -13.57 -30.87
N PRO A 577 -17.46 -13.95 -31.31
CA PRO A 577 -16.91 -13.50 -32.60
C PRO A 577 -17.84 -13.75 -33.78
N GLU A 578 -18.55 -14.88 -33.78
CA GLU A 578 -19.53 -15.25 -34.80
C GLU A 578 -20.74 -14.32 -34.81
N ASP A 579 -21.19 -13.86 -33.64
CA ASP A 579 -22.28 -12.89 -33.56
C ASP A 579 -21.82 -11.51 -34.05
N VAL A 580 -20.64 -11.05 -33.61
CA VAL A 580 -20.09 -9.76 -34.05
C VAL A 580 -19.88 -9.72 -35.57
N ALA A 581 -19.42 -10.82 -36.18
CA ALA A 581 -19.20 -10.92 -37.62
C ALA A 581 -20.47 -10.72 -38.47
N LYS A 582 -21.67 -10.93 -37.90
CA LYS A 582 -22.95 -10.73 -38.62
C LYS A 582 -23.26 -9.26 -38.90
N ARG A 583 -22.61 -8.31 -38.21
CA ARG A 583 -22.86 -6.86 -38.32
C ARG A 583 -21.56 -6.07 -38.28
N SER A 584 -20.89 -6.00 -39.43
CA SER A 584 -19.66 -5.21 -39.62
C SER A 584 -19.85 -3.69 -39.55
N ASP A 585 -21.10 -3.24 -39.52
CA ASP A 585 -21.55 -1.86 -39.36
C ASP A 585 -21.91 -1.51 -37.89
N VAL A 586 -21.65 -2.41 -36.93
CA VAL A 586 -21.82 -2.21 -35.49
C VAL A 586 -20.46 -2.39 -34.82
N LEU A 587 -20.07 -1.44 -33.96
CA LEU A 587 -18.79 -1.52 -33.26
C LEU A 587 -18.98 -2.21 -31.91
N VAL A 588 -18.47 -3.42 -31.77
CA VAL A 588 -18.49 -4.19 -30.51
C VAL A 588 -17.11 -4.15 -29.86
N ILE A 589 -17.04 -3.53 -28.68
CA ILE A 589 -15.82 -3.35 -27.90
C ILE A 589 -15.94 -4.05 -26.55
N GLU A 590 -14.82 -4.46 -25.99
CA GLU A 590 -14.72 -4.95 -24.62
C GLU A 590 -14.69 -3.81 -23.61
N SER A 591 -14.82 -4.13 -22.31
CA SER A 591 -14.58 -3.16 -21.24
C SER A 591 -13.18 -2.54 -21.36
N GLY A 592 -13.05 -1.23 -21.14
CA GLY A 592 -11.74 -0.59 -21.17
C GLY A 592 -10.76 -1.14 -20.14
N GLU A 593 -9.68 -1.78 -20.60
CA GLU A 593 -8.49 -2.04 -19.81
C GLU A 593 -7.69 -0.75 -19.57
N ILE A 594 -6.80 -0.81 -18.58
CA ILE A 594 -6.08 0.36 -18.08
C ILE A 594 -4.58 0.16 -18.27
N GLU A 595 -3.94 1.13 -18.92
CA GLU A 595 -2.49 1.24 -18.95
C GLU A 595 -1.99 1.85 -17.65
N LEU A 596 -1.08 1.14 -16.97
CA LEU A 596 -0.46 1.59 -15.72
C LEU A 596 0.74 2.53 -15.98
N PRO A 597 1.01 3.47 -15.06
CA PRO A 597 2.14 4.38 -15.18
C PRO A 597 3.47 3.68 -14.84
N GLY A 598 4.59 4.20 -15.35
CA GLY A 598 5.92 3.63 -15.13
C GLY A 598 6.27 2.47 -16.08
N ASN A 599 6.99 1.47 -15.58
CA ASN A 599 7.33 0.25 -16.32
C ASN A 599 7.01 -0.97 -15.46
N PRO A 600 5.71 -1.30 -15.29
CA PRO A 600 5.31 -2.41 -14.45
C PRO A 600 5.84 -3.74 -14.96
N GLU A 601 6.33 -4.58 -14.05
CA GLU A 601 6.79 -5.94 -14.33
C GLU A 601 5.94 -6.94 -13.56
N MET A 602 5.35 -7.89 -14.27
CA MET A 602 4.59 -9.01 -13.71
C MET A 602 4.48 -10.15 -14.74
N LYS A 603 4.15 -11.35 -14.29
CA LYS A 603 3.76 -12.44 -15.19
C LYS A 603 2.48 -12.08 -15.96
N SER A 604 2.35 -12.63 -17.16
CA SER A 604 1.21 -12.35 -18.04
C SER A 604 -0.13 -12.71 -17.39
N ILE A 605 -1.10 -11.81 -17.54
CA ILE A 605 -2.51 -12.01 -17.16
C ILE A 605 -3.43 -12.07 -18.40
N GLY A 606 -2.85 -12.30 -19.58
CA GLY A 606 -3.57 -12.32 -20.86
C GLY A 606 -3.75 -10.95 -21.51
N LEU A 607 -3.04 -9.92 -21.05
CA LEU A 607 -3.09 -8.55 -21.58
C LEU A 607 -1.70 -8.07 -22.04
N PRO A 608 -1.63 -7.06 -22.92
CA PRO A 608 -0.37 -6.44 -23.33
C PRO A 608 0.47 -5.91 -22.16
N HIS A 609 1.76 -5.66 -22.42
CA HIS A 609 2.65 -5.07 -21.42
C HIS A 609 2.09 -3.73 -20.90
N LYS A 610 2.23 -3.49 -19.59
CA LYS A 610 1.65 -2.36 -18.83
C LYS A 610 0.13 -2.29 -18.73
N VAL A 611 -0.62 -3.17 -19.39
CA VAL A 611 -2.08 -3.13 -19.39
C VAL A 611 -2.64 -4.10 -18.35
N VAL A 612 -3.61 -3.64 -17.57
CA VAL A 612 -4.31 -4.43 -16.56
C VAL A 612 -5.82 -4.31 -16.67
N TYR A 613 -6.54 -5.32 -16.18
CA TYR A 613 -7.98 -5.22 -15.98
C TYR A 613 -8.31 -4.06 -15.04
N ALA A 614 -9.39 -3.34 -15.32
CA ALA A 614 -9.83 -2.19 -14.53
C ALA A 614 -10.02 -2.51 -13.03
N CYS A 615 -10.45 -3.72 -12.67
CA CYS A 615 -10.57 -4.11 -11.27
C CYS A 615 -9.22 -4.19 -10.52
N LEU A 616 -8.15 -4.61 -11.21
CA LEU A 616 -6.79 -4.55 -10.68
C LEU A 616 -6.30 -3.10 -10.62
N ALA A 617 -6.61 -2.28 -11.62
CA ALA A 617 -6.29 -0.84 -11.61
C ALA A 617 -6.89 -0.12 -10.38
N GLU A 618 -8.12 -0.44 -9.97
CA GLU A 618 -8.72 0.10 -8.73
C GLU A 618 -7.85 -0.17 -7.49
N THR A 619 -7.38 -1.41 -7.37
CA THR A 619 -6.56 -1.82 -6.23
C THR A 619 -5.23 -1.07 -6.23
N ILE A 620 -4.62 -0.92 -7.41
CA ILE A 620 -3.35 -0.23 -7.59
C ILE A 620 -3.49 1.26 -7.32
N VAL A 621 -4.54 1.92 -7.81
CA VAL A 621 -4.71 3.36 -7.63
C VAL A 621 -4.99 3.71 -6.17
N LEU A 622 -5.77 2.89 -5.46
CA LEU A 622 -5.99 3.05 -4.02
C LEU A 622 -4.69 2.89 -3.25
N ALA A 623 -3.82 1.95 -3.67
CA ALA A 623 -2.50 1.79 -3.10
C ALA A 623 -1.61 3.01 -3.38
N LEU A 624 -1.58 3.53 -4.61
CA LEU A 624 -0.81 4.74 -4.95
C LEU A 624 -1.28 5.97 -4.15
N GLU A 625 -2.58 6.10 -3.93
CA GLU A 625 -3.16 7.20 -3.15
C GLU A 625 -2.95 7.04 -1.63
N GLY A 626 -2.63 5.83 -1.14
CA GLY A 626 -2.53 5.55 0.29
C GLY A 626 -3.90 5.43 0.98
N ARG A 627 -4.96 5.14 0.22
CA ARG A 627 -6.33 4.97 0.70
C ARG A 627 -6.66 3.50 0.91
N TYR A 628 -6.53 3.06 2.14
CA TYR A 628 -6.74 1.66 2.53
C TYR A 628 -8.11 1.49 3.19
N GLU A 629 -9.15 1.41 2.36
CA GLU A 629 -10.54 1.30 2.80
C GLU A 629 -11.31 0.25 1.96
N ILE A 630 -12.48 -0.14 2.46
CA ILE A 630 -13.43 -0.97 1.69
C ILE A 630 -14.10 -0.06 0.66
N PHE A 631 -13.40 0.20 -0.44
CA PHE A 631 -13.83 1.21 -1.42
C PHE A 631 -15.06 0.73 -2.21
N THR A 632 -14.95 -0.39 -2.92
CA THR A 632 -16.07 -1.00 -3.66
C THR A 632 -16.35 -2.42 -3.18
N ILE A 633 -17.54 -2.66 -2.62
CA ILE A 633 -17.95 -3.99 -2.16
C ILE A 633 -19.43 -4.25 -2.42
N GLY A 634 -19.82 -5.52 -2.50
CA GLY A 634 -21.22 -5.88 -2.65
C GLY A 634 -21.76 -5.64 -4.06
N ARG A 635 -23.09 -5.54 -4.15
CA ARG A 635 -23.83 -5.45 -5.43
C ARG A 635 -24.39 -4.06 -5.72
N GLU A 636 -24.36 -3.18 -4.73
CA GLU A 636 -24.81 -1.80 -4.85
C GLU A 636 -23.57 -0.92 -4.84
N ILE A 637 -23.31 -0.27 -5.98
CA ILE A 637 -22.14 0.57 -6.17
C ILE A 637 -22.60 2.03 -6.22
N GLU A 638 -21.89 2.90 -5.52
CA GLU A 638 -22.11 4.33 -5.52
C GLU A 638 -21.51 4.96 -6.79
N TRP A 639 -22.29 5.73 -7.54
CA TRP A 639 -21.81 6.31 -8.80
C TRP A 639 -20.76 7.40 -8.56
N GLU A 640 -20.78 8.04 -7.39
CA GLU A 640 -19.81 9.02 -6.93
C GLU A 640 -18.42 8.39 -6.82
N LYS A 641 -18.33 7.16 -6.29
CA LYS A 641 -17.07 6.39 -6.20
C LYS A 641 -16.52 6.04 -7.57
N VAL A 642 -17.37 5.79 -8.57
CA VAL A 642 -16.93 5.60 -9.97
C VAL A 642 -16.28 6.87 -10.51
N ARG A 643 -16.89 8.03 -10.27
CA ARG A 643 -16.30 9.32 -10.67
C ARG A 643 -15.00 9.62 -9.91
N GLU A 644 -14.96 9.30 -8.63
CA GLU A 644 -13.81 9.52 -7.76
C GLU A 644 -12.62 8.67 -8.19
N ILE A 645 -12.81 7.36 -8.37
CA ILE A 645 -11.73 6.44 -8.74
C ILE A 645 -11.18 6.75 -10.13
N TYR A 646 -12.04 7.18 -11.06
CA TYR A 646 -11.62 7.68 -12.37
C TYR A 646 -10.64 8.87 -12.24
N LYS A 647 -10.99 9.86 -11.40
CA LYS A 647 -10.13 11.03 -11.15
C LYS A 647 -8.81 10.64 -10.49
N LEU A 648 -8.83 9.70 -9.55
CA LEU A 648 -7.62 9.16 -8.93
C LEU A 648 -6.75 8.46 -9.98
N GLY A 649 -7.36 7.68 -10.87
CA GLY A 649 -6.67 7.04 -11.99
C GLY A 649 -5.88 8.05 -12.83
N LEU A 650 -6.57 9.12 -13.27
CA LEU A 650 -5.95 10.21 -14.02
C LEU A 650 -4.83 10.92 -13.23
N LYS A 651 -5.06 11.24 -11.94
CA LYS A 651 -4.06 11.86 -11.05
C LYS A 651 -2.78 11.04 -10.99
N HIS A 652 -2.91 9.71 -10.98
CA HIS A 652 -1.78 8.79 -10.92
C HIS A 652 -1.23 8.37 -12.29
N GLY A 653 -1.71 8.96 -13.38
CA GLY A 653 -1.19 8.72 -14.73
C GLY A 653 -1.69 7.43 -15.39
N MET A 654 -2.78 6.84 -14.89
CA MET A 654 -3.46 5.74 -15.57
C MET A 654 -4.17 6.26 -16.82
N LYS A 655 -4.16 5.45 -17.88
CA LYS A 655 -4.79 5.77 -19.16
C LYS A 655 -5.70 4.64 -19.58
N LEU A 656 -6.72 4.95 -20.39
CA LEU A 656 -7.44 3.94 -21.14
C LEU A 656 -6.44 3.27 -22.08
N ALA A 657 -6.35 1.93 -22.03
CA ALA A 657 -5.58 1.18 -23.01
C ALA A 657 -6.25 1.26 -24.40
N ALA A 658 -5.63 0.67 -25.41
CA ALA A 658 -6.25 0.61 -26.73
C ALA A 658 -7.59 -0.15 -26.65
N ILE A 659 -8.62 0.37 -27.31
CA ILE A 659 -9.94 -0.26 -27.36
C ILE A 659 -9.81 -1.60 -28.06
N SER A 660 -10.26 -2.67 -27.40
CA SER A 660 -10.28 -4.02 -27.96
C SER A 660 -11.70 -4.45 -28.27
N GLY A 661 -11.88 -5.29 -29.28
CA GLY A 661 -13.07 -6.08 -29.51
C GLY A 661 -12.77 -7.57 -29.40
N VAL A 662 -13.74 -8.40 -29.76
CA VAL A 662 -13.67 -9.88 -29.70
C VAL A 662 -12.49 -10.51 -30.45
N ASN A 663 -11.88 -9.77 -31.39
CA ASN A 663 -10.74 -10.21 -32.21
C ASN A 663 -9.42 -9.53 -31.85
N GLY A 664 -9.38 -8.72 -30.78
CA GLY A 664 -8.19 -7.97 -30.36
C GLY A 664 -8.34 -6.45 -30.46
N VAL A 665 -7.21 -5.75 -30.43
CA VAL A 665 -7.14 -4.28 -30.40
C VAL A 665 -7.58 -3.67 -31.73
N PHE A 666 -8.44 -2.66 -31.68
CA PHE A 666 -8.86 -1.88 -32.85
C PHE A 666 -7.88 -0.75 -33.21
N THR A 667 -7.57 -0.62 -34.49
CA THR A 667 -6.94 0.61 -35.02
C THR A 667 -7.98 1.70 -35.32
N ASP A 668 -7.53 2.94 -35.53
CA ASP A 668 -8.41 4.04 -35.96
C ASP A 668 -9.07 3.74 -37.31
N GLU A 669 -8.33 3.16 -38.26
CA GLU A 669 -8.83 2.80 -39.58
C GLU A 669 -9.95 1.76 -39.51
N GLU A 670 -9.83 0.77 -38.63
CA GLU A 670 -10.87 -0.25 -38.43
C GLU A 670 -12.16 0.36 -37.88
N ILE A 671 -12.05 1.28 -36.91
CA ILE A 671 -13.22 1.99 -36.38
C ILE A 671 -13.85 2.86 -37.47
N PHE A 672 -13.06 3.58 -38.26
CA PHE A 672 -13.59 4.38 -39.38
C PHE A 672 -14.25 3.52 -40.45
N LYS A 673 -13.73 2.32 -40.71
CA LYS A 673 -14.39 1.37 -41.61
C LYS A 673 -15.77 0.96 -41.10
N VAL A 674 -15.91 0.67 -39.80
CA VAL A 674 -17.22 0.37 -39.19
C VAL A 674 -18.17 1.56 -39.33
N ARG A 675 -17.68 2.78 -39.11
CA ARG A 675 -18.44 4.02 -39.31
C ARG A 675 -18.95 4.16 -40.75
N ASP A 676 -18.09 3.94 -41.74
CA ASP A 676 -18.44 4.14 -43.14
C ASP A 676 -19.49 3.09 -43.59
N LEU A 677 -19.33 1.83 -43.18
CA LEU A 677 -20.33 0.78 -43.38
C LEU A 677 -21.68 1.10 -42.72
N ALA A 678 -21.66 1.71 -41.53
CA ALA A 678 -22.87 2.17 -40.86
C ALA A 678 -23.59 3.29 -41.62
N LEU A 679 -22.84 4.24 -42.19
CA LEU A 679 -23.42 5.31 -43.02
C LEU A 679 -24.05 4.75 -44.29
N GLU A 680 -23.40 3.79 -44.94
CA GLU A 680 -23.95 3.08 -46.11
C GLU A 680 -25.24 2.33 -45.78
N ALA A 681 -25.26 1.60 -44.66
CA ALA A 681 -26.44 0.86 -44.20
C ALA A 681 -27.61 1.81 -43.88
N ARG A 682 -27.34 2.94 -43.20
CA ARG A 682 -28.34 4.00 -42.94
C ARG A 682 -28.87 4.62 -44.22
N ALA A 683 -28.02 4.82 -45.23
CA ALA A 683 -28.43 5.37 -46.52
C ALA A 683 -29.32 4.39 -47.31
N LYS A 684 -29.00 3.08 -47.27
CA LYS A 684 -29.85 2.03 -47.88
C LYS A 684 -31.23 1.96 -47.22
N ALA A 685 -31.27 2.01 -45.89
CA ALA A 685 -32.53 1.96 -45.14
C ALA A 685 -33.43 3.21 -45.32
N LYS A 686 -32.88 4.36 -45.73
CA LYS A 686 -33.67 5.55 -46.09
C LYS A 686 -34.25 5.52 -47.50
N LYS A 687 -33.73 4.64 -48.37
CA LYS A 687 -34.18 4.47 -49.76
C LYS A 687 -35.24 3.37 -49.91
N GLN A 688 -35.37 2.52 -48.90
CA GLN A 688 -36.45 1.55 -48.72
C GLN A 688 -37.55 2.18 -47.87
#